data_AF-A0A2T7P7Q4-F1
#
_entry.id   AF-A0A2T7P7Q4-F1
#
_cell.length_a   1.000
_cell.length_b   1.000
_cell.length_c   1.000
_cell.angle_alpha   90.00
_cell.angle_beta   90.00
_cell.angle_gamma   90.00
#
_symmetry.space_group_name_H-M   'P 1'
#
loop_
_entity.id
_entity.type
_entity.pdbx_description
1 polymer ?
#
loop_
_entity_poly.entity_id
_entity_poly.type
_entity_poly.pdbx_seq_one_letter_code
_entity_poly.pdbx_strand_id
1 'polypeptide(L)'
;MGSFRQRIDPNIKEKPEYVPNKKKSFIDSLRIYVRGGPGGQGLLKYGGTGGDGGGVYAVAKKNLTLSDVYQKYPTRRFVGGNGHNSTKFYLCGEPGQDKVINVPIGVEVCADDGQIIGDLNQEGDRVCMAAGGKGGNHSNKFVGKRGEHRNVKLNLKLIADVGLVGFPNAGKSSFLKAISRANPKIANYPFTTIKPQIGVAEFPDFAKITVADLPGLIEGAYANFGMGHHFLKHVERTKLLLVLVDIGGFQLAQPYPLRSAFQTILLLNKELELYKEDLVQKPAVLVINKIDTDPDETQVNELMQLLKALPDSLKTVPEEMRPETLIKFDAIQRISAKHCINTDETMKCVRELIDHFTDNSSNEETNLAVMDPNKKKSFIDSLRIYVRGGPGGQGSHRHNGFGGDGGGVYAVAKKDASLSDVYQKYPTRRFVGGSGADSTKYCLLGEPGQDKVIDVPVGVEVCTDDGQIIGDLIEEGDSVCMAPGGKGGNHSNKYLGKRGEHRNVRLNLKLIADVGLVGFPNAGKSSFLKAISRANPKITNYPFTTIKPQIGVAEFPDFRKITVADLPGLIEGAHANLGMGHRFLKHVERTKLLLVLVDIGGFQLAQSYPLRSAFQTILLLNKELELYKEDLVQKPAVLVINKTDTDPDETKVGELIQLLKALPDSLQTVPEELRPKTLIKFDAIQKISAKRCINTDETMKCVRELLDHYAGKTSNQETNLTVMDINNKESLLRRHGERAHKRLV
;
A
#
# COMPACT_ATOMS: atom_id res chain seq x y z
N MET A 1 39.09 -43.57 33.88
CA MET A 1 37.75 -42.95 33.87
C MET A 1 37.74 -41.82 34.90
N GLY A 2 38.09 -40.61 34.47
CA GLY A 2 38.08 -39.41 35.34
C GLY A 2 37.03 -38.43 34.84
N SER A 3 35.99 -38.20 35.64
CA SER A 3 34.90 -37.27 35.35
C SER A 3 35.34 -35.83 35.60
N PHE A 4 35.56 -35.05 34.54
CA PHE A 4 35.66 -33.59 34.65
C PHE A 4 34.26 -32.96 34.61
N ARG A 5 33.76 -32.57 35.79
CA ARG A 5 32.66 -31.59 35.92
C ARG A 5 33.23 -30.21 35.59
N GLN A 6 32.84 -29.61 34.47
CA GLN A 6 33.03 -28.18 34.24
C GLN A 6 31.88 -27.39 34.87
N ARG A 7 32.27 -26.38 35.66
CA ARG A 7 31.42 -25.39 36.32
C ARG A 7 30.71 -24.53 35.26
N ILE A 8 29.39 -24.40 35.38
CA ILE A 8 28.59 -23.43 34.62
C ILE A 8 28.58 -22.13 35.43
N ASP A 9 28.99 -21.04 34.80
CA ASP A 9 28.89 -19.68 35.33
C ASP A 9 27.41 -19.28 35.55
N PRO A 10 27.01 -18.81 36.75
CA PRO A 10 25.61 -18.48 37.05
C PRO A 10 25.14 -17.09 36.53
N ASN A 11 25.91 -16.42 35.65
CA ASN A 11 25.63 -15.03 35.23
C ASN A 11 25.38 -14.80 33.73
N ILE A 12 25.05 -15.85 32.97
CA ILE A 12 24.58 -15.67 31.59
C ILE A 12 23.08 -15.38 31.62
N LYS A 13 22.73 -14.09 31.70
CA LYS A 13 21.36 -13.62 31.49
C LYS A 13 20.92 -13.94 30.06
N GLU A 14 19.78 -14.64 29.99
CA GLU A 14 18.84 -14.88 28.91
C GLU A 14 19.14 -14.28 27.52
N LYS A 15 19.10 -15.15 26.50
CA LYS A 15 19.01 -14.77 25.08
C LYS A 15 17.81 -13.84 24.87
N PRO A 16 17.93 -12.74 24.10
CA PRO A 16 16.78 -11.90 23.81
C PRO A 16 15.76 -12.67 22.99
N GLU A 17 14.51 -12.72 23.48
CA GLU A 17 13.35 -13.24 22.74
C GLU A 17 13.23 -12.53 21.38
N TYR A 18 13.12 -13.32 20.33
CA TYR A 18 12.83 -12.84 18.98
C TYR A 18 11.35 -12.42 18.90
N VAL A 19 11.10 -11.12 18.98
CA VAL A 19 9.78 -10.51 18.75
C VAL A 19 9.63 -10.21 17.26
N PRO A 20 8.62 -10.74 16.55
CA PRO A 20 8.45 -10.52 15.12
C PRO A 20 8.21 -9.03 14.82
N ASN A 21 9.12 -8.44 14.05
CA ASN A 21 9.14 -7.01 13.76
C ASN A 21 8.03 -6.68 12.74
N LYS A 22 6.86 -6.25 13.22
CA LYS A 22 5.76 -5.71 12.39
C LYS A 22 6.29 -4.56 11.54
N LYS A 23 6.43 -4.74 10.22
CA LYS A 23 6.82 -3.67 9.27
C LYS A 23 5.94 -2.44 9.49
N LYS A 24 6.55 -1.33 9.95
CA LYS A 24 5.89 -0.03 10.11
C LYS A 24 5.59 0.53 8.72
N SER A 25 4.33 0.53 8.30
CA SER A 25 3.89 1.30 7.13
C SER A 25 4.10 2.78 7.43
N PHE A 26 4.91 3.46 6.62
CA PHE A 26 5.14 4.91 6.77
C PHE A 26 3.82 5.67 6.57
N ILE A 27 3.45 6.46 7.57
CA ILE A 27 2.26 7.31 7.56
C ILE A 27 2.77 8.75 7.58
N ASP A 28 2.37 9.53 6.59
CA ASP A 28 2.73 10.94 6.39
C ASP A 28 1.65 11.89 6.91
N SER A 29 0.39 11.48 6.80
CA SER A 29 -0.76 12.17 7.38
C SER A 29 -1.54 11.23 8.29
N LEU A 30 -1.80 11.69 9.52
CA LEU A 30 -2.61 10.96 10.49
C LEU A 30 -3.78 11.82 10.95
N ARG A 31 -5.00 11.43 10.56
CA ARG A 31 -6.23 12.04 11.07
C ARG A 31 -6.62 11.42 12.41
N ILE A 32 -6.80 12.26 13.42
CA ILE A 32 -7.20 11.89 14.78
C ILE A 32 -8.44 12.67 15.22
N TYR A 33 -9.22 12.08 16.11
CA TYR A 33 -10.31 12.75 16.80
C TYR A 33 -9.83 13.18 18.19
N VAL A 34 -9.95 14.47 18.49
CA VAL A 34 -9.58 15.04 19.79
C VAL A 34 -10.79 15.67 20.45
N ARG A 35 -10.91 15.48 21.78
CA ARG A 35 -11.95 16.08 22.59
C ARG A 35 -11.41 16.47 23.97
N GLY A 36 -11.51 17.75 24.32
CA GLY A 36 -11.27 18.22 25.68
C GLY A 36 -12.30 17.64 26.65
N GLY A 37 -11.87 17.43 27.89
CA GLY A 37 -12.75 17.02 28.98
C GLY A 37 -13.80 18.10 29.26
N PRO A 38 -15.04 17.75 29.64
CA PRO A 38 -16.00 18.68 30.19
C PRO A 38 -15.54 19.22 31.54
N GLY A 39 -15.85 20.48 31.83
CA GLY A 39 -15.69 21.05 33.16
C GLY A 39 -16.73 20.49 34.13
N GLY A 40 -16.33 20.32 35.39
CA GLY A 40 -17.20 19.88 36.47
C GLY A 40 -18.25 20.94 36.82
N GLN A 41 -19.35 20.50 37.41
CA GLN A 41 -20.39 21.41 37.92
C GLN A 41 -19.96 22.06 39.24
N GLY A 42 -20.30 23.33 39.38
CA GLY A 42 -20.20 24.07 40.62
C GLY A 42 -21.42 23.82 41.52
N LEU A 43 -21.29 24.14 42.80
CA LEU A 43 -22.32 23.93 43.82
C LEU A 43 -22.80 25.27 44.32
N LEU A 44 -23.86 25.79 43.67
CA LEU A 44 -24.45 27.11 43.92
C LEU A 44 -24.69 27.40 45.41
N LYS A 45 -25.28 26.45 46.15
CA LYS A 45 -25.66 26.62 47.57
C LYS A 45 -24.48 26.97 48.49
N TYR A 46 -23.26 26.57 48.14
CA TYR A 46 -22.07 26.77 48.95
C TYR A 46 -20.98 27.56 48.22
N GLY A 47 -21.31 28.16 47.07
CA GLY A 47 -20.34 28.86 46.23
C GLY A 47 -19.24 27.96 45.66
N GLY A 48 -19.46 26.64 45.61
CA GLY A 48 -18.44 25.69 45.15
C GLY A 48 -18.17 25.83 43.66
N THR A 49 -16.90 25.81 43.26
CA THR A 49 -16.45 25.88 41.86
C THR A 49 -16.12 24.49 41.34
N GLY A 50 -16.68 24.11 40.19
CA GLY A 50 -16.31 22.86 39.51
C GLY A 50 -14.91 22.97 38.90
N GLY A 51 -14.21 21.85 38.81
CA GLY A 51 -12.88 21.80 38.19
C GLY A 51 -12.96 21.97 36.67
N ASP A 52 -11.92 22.57 36.08
CA ASP A 52 -11.80 22.64 34.63
C ASP A 52 -11.56 21.25 34.03
N GLY A 53 -12.05 21.00 32.82
CA GLY A 53 -11.73 19.78 32.08
C GLY A 53 -10.31 19.81 31.53
N GLY A 54 -9.69 18.64 31.39
CA GLY A 54 -8.36 18.50 30.81
C GLY A 54 -8.35 18.71 29.30
N GLY A 55 -7.30 19.33 28.77
CA GLY A 55 -7.09 19.54 27.34
C GLY A 55 -6.41 18.36 26.65
N VAL A 56 -6.36 18.40 25.32
CA VAL A 56 -5.60 17.44 24.51
C VAL A 56 -4.48 18.16 23.78
N TYR A 57 -3.24 17.70 23.96
CA TYR A 57 -2.04 18.36 23.46
C TYR A 57 -1.16 17.40 22.64
N ALA A 58 -0.57 17.91 21.57
CA ALA A 58 0.50 17.23 20.85
C ALA A 58 1.86 17.75 21.35
N VAL A 59 2.81 16.84 21.59
CA VAL A 59 4.17 17.17 22.04
C VAL A 59 5.19 16.49 21.14
N ALA A 60 6.15 17.27 20.63
CA ALA A 60 7.21 16.78 19.76
C ALA A 60 8.23 15.93 20.54
N LYS A 61 8.53 14.72 20.04
CA LYS A 61 9.60 13.86 20.59
C LYS A 61 10.52 13.33 19.50
N LYS A 62 11.81 13.21 19.82
CA LYS A 62 12.79 12.56 18.94
C LYS A 62 12.51 11.07 18.78
N ASN A 63 12.96 10.51 17.66
CA ASN A 63 12.92 9.08 17.33
C ASN A 63 11.52 8.44 17.31
N LEU A 64 10.48 9.25 17.03
CA LEU A 64 9.10 8.81 16.98
C LEU A 64 8.53 9.08 15.59
N THR A 65 7.79 8.14 15.01
CA THR A 65 7.14 8.30 13.68
C THR A 65 5.62 8.38 13.82
N LEU A 66 4.91 8.96 12.84
CA LEU A 66 3.43 8.95 12.87
C LEU A 66 2.87 7.52 12.81
N SER A 67 3.61 6.59 12.22
CA SER A 67 3.32 5.15 12.26
C SER A 67 3.34 4.60 13.69
N ASP A 68 4.27 5.05 14.53
CA ASP A 68 4.32 4.68 15.95
C ASP A 68 3.12 5.24 16.71
N VAL A 69 2.72 6.48 16.40
CA VAL A 69 1.51 7.09 16.97
C VAL A 69 0.27 6.30 16.57
N TYR A 70 0.17 5.91 15.30
CA TYR A 70 -0.93 5.10 14.79
C TYR A 70 -1.01 3.72 15.46
N GLN A 71 0.13 3.03 15.59
CA GLN A 71 0.20 1.72 16.24
C GLN A 71 -0.11 1.80 17.73
N LYS A 72 0.39 2.83 18.42
CA LYS A 72 0.16 3.03 19.85
C LYS A 72 -1.28 3.41 20.15
N TYR A 73 -1.96 4.08 19.23
CA TYR A 73 -3.32 4.58 19.40
C TYR A 73 -4.25 4.18 18.24
N PRO A 74 -4.60 2.89 18.10
CA PRO A 74 -5.36 2.36 16.97
C PRO A 74 -6.78 2.95 16.84
N THR A 75 -7.39 3.33 17.97
CA THR A 75 -8.71 3.96 18.01
C THR A 75 -8.70 5.41 17.52
N ARG A 76 -7.52 6.05 17.41
CA ARG A 76 -7.31 7.44 16.96
C ARG A 76 -8.15 8.48 17.70
N ARG A 77 -8.62 8.14 18.90
CA ARG A 77 -9.53 8.95 19.71
C ARG A 77 -8.87 9.34 21.01
N PHE A 78 -8.74 10.64 21.23
CA PHE A 78 -8.09 11.20 22.41
C PHE A 78 -9.06 12.11 23.15
N VAL A 79 -9.26 11.81 24.44
CA VAL A 79 -10.20 12.52 25.29
C VAL A 79 -9.48 12.99 26.55
N GLY A 80 -9.57 14.27 26.86
CA GLY A 80 -9.08 14.85 28.11
C GLY A 80 -9.94 14.44 29.31
N GLY A 81 -9.36 14.43 30.50
CA GLY A 81 -10.05 14.05 31.74
C GLY A 81 -11.17 15.03 32.09
N ASN A 82 -12.24 14.53 32.70
CA ASN A 82 -13.34 15.37 33.17
C ASN A 82 -12.89 16.19 34.39
N GLY A 83 -13.34 17.45 34.47
CA GLY A 83 -13.26 18.21 35.70
C GLY A 83 -14.23 17.66 36.75
N HIS A 84 -13.81 17.63 38.02
CA HIS A 84 -14.65 17.12 39.10
C HIS A 84 -15.68 18.14 39.54
N ASN A 85 -16.86 17.66 39.93
CA ASN A 85 -17.89 18.51 40.50
C ASN A 85 -17.46 18.96 41.90
N SER A 86 -17.77 20.20 42.27
CA SER A 86 -17.67 20.61 43.67
C SER A 86 -18.72 19.91 44.52
N THR A 87 -18.37 19.58 45.75
CA THR A 87 -19.26 18.95 46.73
C THR A 87 -19.34 19.79 47.99
N LYS A 88 -20.21 19.42 48.93
CA LYS A 88 -20.34 20.09 50.23
C LYS A 88 -19.03 20.09 51.03
N PHE A 89 -18.20 19.06 50.85
CA PHE A 89 -16.93 18.91 51.57
C PHE A 89 -15.71 19.39 50.76
N TYR A 90 -15.81 19.40 49.43
CA TYR A 90 -14.76 19.86 48.52
C TYR A 90 -15.33 20.95 47.62
N LEU A 91 -15.25 22.21 48.07
CA LEU A 91 -15.83 23.36 47.38
C LEU A 91 -15.10 23.73 46.08
N CYS A 92 -13.84 23.32 45.91
CA CYS A 92 -13.13 23.44 44.64
C CYS A 92 -12.99 22.05 44.03
N GLY A 93 -13.61 21.85 42.87
CA GLY A 93 -13.49 20.63 42.10
C GLY A 93 -12.11 20.52 41.48
N GLU A 94 -11.53 19.32 41.51
CA GLU A 94 -10.21 19.06 40.93
C GLU A 94 -10.25 19.15 39.40
N PRO A 95 -9.23 19.76 38.76
CA PRO A 95 -9.15 19.83 37.32
C PRO A 95 -8.91 18.43 36.71
N GLY A 96 -9.48 18.22 35.54
CA GLY A 96 -9.31 17.00 34.76
C GLY A 96 -7.89 16.89 34.21
N GLN A 97 -7.38 15.65 34.13
CA GLN A 97 -6.03 15.41 33.62
C GLN A 97 -5.93 15.67 32.11
N ASP A 98 -4.88 16.39 31.71
CA ASP A 98 -4.54 16.62 30.30
C ASP A 98 -4.16 15.31 29.59
N LYS A 99 -4.55 15.19 28.33
CA LYS A 99 -4.11 14.09 27.46
C LYS A 99 -3.00 14.57 26.53
N VAL A 100 -1.79 14.06 26.74
CA VAL A 100 -0.63 14.34 25.88
C VAL A 100 -0.42 13.23 24.86
N ILE A 101 -0.22 13.62 23.61
CA ILE A 101 0.10 12.75 22.48
C ILE A 101 1.50 13.10 22.01
N ASN A 102 2.42 12.14 22.05
CA ASN A 102 3.76 12.36 21.52
C ASN A 102 3.74 12.15 20.01
N VAL A 103 4.28 13.10 19.25
CA VAL A 103 4.35 13.08 17.78
C VAL A 103 5.78 13.34 17.31
N PRO A 104 6.16 12.94 16.08
CA PRO A 104 7.45 13.31 15.50
C PRO A 104 7.68 14.81 15.50
N ILE A 105 8.96 15.19 15.44
CA ILE A 105 9.38 16.54 15.07
C ILE A 105 9.06 16.78 13.59
N GLY A 106 8.67 18.01 13.25
CA GLY A 106 8.28 18.42 11.90
C GLY A 106 6.82 18.10 11.56
N VAL A 107 5.95 18.00 12.56
CA VAL A 107 4.51 17.78 12.36
C VAL A 107 3.77 19.10 12.39
N GLU A 108 3.01 19.37 11.33
CA GLU A 108 2.00 20.42 11.28
C GLU A 108 0.65 19.87 11.75
N VAL A 109 0.00 20.60 12.63
CA VAL A 109 -1.30 20.27 13.21
C VAL A 109 -2.36 21.13 12.53
N CYS A 110 -3.22 20.52 11.73
CA CYS A 110 -4.24 21.21 10.96
C CYS A 110 -5.64 20.71 11.32
N ALA A 111 -6.63 21.59 11.39
CA ALA A 111 -8.02 21.21 11.53
C ALA A 111 -8.59 20.66 10.21
N ASP A 112 -9.75 20.00 10.28
CA ASP A 112 -10.40 19.44 9.07
C ASP A 112 -10.80 20.51 8.03
N ASP A 113 -10.99 21.76 8.46
CA ASP A 113 -11.34 22.93 7.62
C ASP A 113 -10.12 23.60 6.96
N GLY A 114 -8.91 23.05 7.17
CA GLY A 114 -7.68 23.60 6.60
C GLY A 114 -6.99 24.63 7.50
N GLN A 115 -7.58 25.02 8.64
CA GLN A 115 -6.95 25.95 9.56
C GLN A 115 -5.75 25.31 10.28
N ILE A 116 -4.57 25.91 10.13
CA ILE A 116 -3.37 25.48 10.85
C ILE A 116 -3.49 25.88 12.32
N ILE A 117 -3.45 24.90 13.20
CA ILE A 117 -3.52 25.08 14.67
C ILE A 117 -2.12 25.39 15.21
N GLY A 118 -1.08 24.78 14.65
CA GLY A 118 0.30 25.07 15.00
C GLY A 118 1.30 24.03 14.49
N ASP A 119 2.58 24.37 14.60
CA ASP A 119 3.70 23.54 14.16
C ASP A 119 4.53 23.02 15.35
N LEU A 120 5.12 21.84 15.17
CA LEU A 120 5.96 21.16 16.15
C LEU A 120 7.35 20.92 15.53
N ASN A 121 8.23 21.91 15.62
CA ASN A 121 9.50 21.98 14.86
C ASN A 121 10.73 21.57 15.69
N GLN A 122 10.66 21.66 17.01
CA GLN A 122 11.73 21.29 17.93
C GLN A 122 11.24 20.25 18.93
N GLU A 123 12.18 19.52 19.55
CA GLU A 123 11.85 18.58 20.61
C GLU A 123 11.26 19.31 21.83
N GLY A 124 10.13 18.83 22.33
CA GLY A 124 9.43 19.45 23.46
C GLY A 124 8.40 20.50 23.07
N ASP A 125 8.33 20.92 21.79
CA ASP A 125 7.26 21.81 21.33
C ASP A 125 5.89 21.21 21.67
N ARG A 126 4.95 22.06 22.10
CA ARG A 126 3.61 21.66 22.55
C ARG A 126 2.54 22.49 21.86
N VAL A 127 1.57 21.82 21.24
CA VAL A 127 0.40 22.46 20.59
C VAL A 127 -0.89 21.97 21.24
N CYS A 128 -1.80 22.88 21.57
CA CYS A 128 -3.12 22.55 22.08
C CYS A 128 -4.06 22.21 20.92
N MET A 129 -4.52 20.96 20.84
CA MET A 129 -5.40 20.50 19.76
C MET A 129 -6.89 20.63 20.11
N ALA A 130 -7.23 20.52 21.39
CA ALA A 130 -8.58 20.75 21.91
C ALA A 130 -8.51 21.22 23.36
N ALA A 131 -9.07 22.40 23.64
CA ALA A 131 -9.14 22.92 24.99
C ALA A 131 -10.20 22.20 25.84
N GLY A 132 -9.92 22.06 27.14
CA GLY A 132 -10.87 21.56 28.12
C GLY A 132 -11.97 22.58 28.43
N GLY A 133 -13.12 22.08 28.87
CA GLY A 133 -14.26 22.92 29.23
C GLY A 133 -14.06 23.58 30.58
N LYS A 134 -14.38 24.87 30.71
CA LYS A 134 -14.31 25.58 31.99
C LYS A 134 -15.28 25.00 33.02
N GLY A 135 -14.83 24.82 34.25
CA GLY A 135 -15.62 24.37 35.38
C GLY A 135 -16.68 25.37 35.81
N GLY A 136 -17.72 24.89 36.48
CA GLY A 136 -18.85 25.68 36.92
C GLY A 136 -18.46 26.68 38.02
N ASN A 137 -18.60 27.97 37.79
CA ASN A 137 -18.35 29.04 38.75
C ASN A 137 -19.43 30.13 38.65
N HIS A 138 -19.30 31.22 39.42
CA HIS A 138 -20.29 32.29 39.43
C HIS A 138 -20.57 32.88 38.03
N SER A 139 -19.54 32.98 37.17
CA SER A 139 -19.68 33.57 35.83
C SER A 139 -20.49 32.71 34.84
N ASN A 140 -20.53 31.39 35.03
CA ASN A 140 -21.30 30.47 34.18
C ASN A 140 -22.47 29.80 34.93
N LYS A 141 -22.97 30.47 35.99
CA LYS A 141 -24.10 29.98 36.81
C LYS A 141 -23.86 28.59 37.41
N PHE A 142 -22.61 28.30 37.78
CA PHE A 142 -22.18 27.03 38.38
C PHE A 142 -22.35 25.81 37.45
N VAL A 143 -22.53 26.02 36.14
CA VAL A 143 -22.65 24.94 35.16
C VAL A 143 -21.35 24.80 34.38
N GLY A 144 -20.70 23.63 34.52
CA GLY A 144 -19.50 23.30 33.76
C GLY A 144 -19.76 23.29 32.25
N LYS A 145 -18.82 23.86 31.48
CA LYS A 145 -18.90 23.92 30.01
C LYS A 145 -18.36 22.63 29.39
N ARG A 146 -18.85 22.32 28.18
CA ARG A 146 -18.30 21.22 27.37
C ARG A 146 -16.91 21.60 26.86
N GLY A 147 -15.99 20.64 26.86
CA GLY A 147 -14.70 20.78 26.18
C GLY A 147 -14.86 20.80 24.67
N GLU A 148 -13.87 21.40 24.00
CA GLU A 148 -13.84 21.46 22.54
C GLU A 148 -13.69 20.06 21.95
N HIS A 149 -14.23 19.86 20.76
CA HIS A 149 -14.00 18.63 20.01
C HIS A 149 -13.85 18.97 18.54
N ARG A 150 -12.86 18.34 17.90
CA ARG A 150 -12.60 18.50 16.48
C ARG A 150 -11.82 17.30 15.97
N ASN A 151 -11.88 17.09 14.66
CA ASN A 151 -10.92 16.24 13.99
C ASN A 151 -9.71 17.09 13.63
N VAL A 152 -8.53 16.49 13.75
CA VAL A 152 -7.25 17.13 13.46
C VAL A 152 -6.46 16.19 12.56
N LYS A 153 -5.83 16.76 11.54
CA LYS A 153 -4.87 16.10 10.67
C LYS A 153 -3.46 16.47 11.14
N LEU A 154 -2.66 15.47 11.44
CA LEU A 154 -1.24 15.61 11.71
C LEU A 154 -0.50 15.33 10.41
N ASN A 155 0.08 16.35 9.79
CA ASN A 155 0.82 16.23 8.55
C ASN A 155 2.31 16.36 8.85
N LEU A 156 3.10 15.38 8.44
CA LEU A 156 4.56 15.51 8.50
C LEU A 156 5.01 16.47 7.39
N LYS A 157 5.65 17.59 7.74
CA LYS A 157 6.23 18.51 6.76
C LYS A 157 7.29 17.77 5.94
N LEU A 158 7.11 17.81 4.62
CA LEU A 158 8.02 17.26 3.61
C LEU A 158 9.43 17.87 3.80
N ILE A 159 10.48 17.16 3.39
CA ILE A 159 11.86 17.61 3.61
C ILE A 159 12.16 18.92 2.88
N ALA A 160 11.59 19.12 1.69
CA ALA A 160 11.71 20.35 0.91
C ALA A 160 10.63 20.42 -0.16
N ASP A 161 10.29 21.65 -0.59
CA ASP A 161 9.41 21.89 -1.74
C ASP A 161 10.08 21.46 -3.05
N VAL A 162 11.39 21.61 -3.14
CA VAL A 162 12.18 21.39 -4.34
C VAL A 162 13.34 20.43 -4.06
N GLY A 163 13.53 19.46 -4.95
CA GLY A 163 14.66 18.53 -4.90
C GLY A 163 15.71 18.84 -5.97
N LEU A 164 16.95 19.07 -5.57
CA LEU A 164 18.08 19.26 -6.49
C LEU A 164 18.65 17.93 -6.96
N VAL A 165 18.61 17.70 -8.26
CA VAL A 165 19.07 16.49 -8.95
C VAL A 165 20.28 16.88 -9.81
N GLY A 166 21.36 16.12 -9.77
CA GLY A 166 22.55 16.38 -10.58
C GLY A 166 23.77 15.62 -10.07
N PHE A 167 24.73 15.38 -10.96
CA PHE A 167 25.96 14.69 -10.63
C PHE A 167 26.87 15.50 -9.69
N PRO A 168 27.88 14.87 -9.06
CA PRO A 168 28.95 15.57 -8.36
C PRO A 168 29.55 16.68 -9.24
N ASN A 169 29.99 17.79 -8.64
CA ASN A 169 30.59 18.93 -9.34
C ASN A 169 29.70 19.71 -10.33
N ALA A 170 28.43 19.32 -10.52
CA ALA A 170 27.44 20.13 -11.27
C ALA A 170 27.17 21.50 -10.62
N GLY A 171 27.57 21.67 -9.35
CA GLY A 171 27.44 22.93 -8.60
C GLY A 171 26.21 23.02 -7.70
N LYS A 172 25.59 21.90 -7.33
CA LYS A 172 24.41 21.82 -6.42
C LYS A 172 24.61 22.56 -5.10
N SER A 173 25.70 22.28 -4.40
CA SER A 173 26.00 22.95 -3.12
C SER A 173 26.33 24.43 -3.31
N SER A 174 26.92 24.82 -4.45
CA SER A 174 27.16 26.23 -4.79
C SER A 174 25.85 26.95 -5.06
N PHE A 175 24.93 26.33 -5.78
CA PHE A 175 23.59 26.86 -6.04
C PHE A 175 22.79 27.04 -4.74
N LEU A 176 22.81 26.03 -3.84
CA LEU A 176 22.18 26.14 -2.51
C LEU A 176 22.73 27.29 -1.69
N LYS A 177 24.05 27.55 -1.75
CA LYS A 177 24.66 28.70 -1.08
C LYS A 177 24.24 30.03 -1.72
N ALA A 178 24.13 30.09 -3.04
CA ALA A 178 23.75 31.29 -3.75
C ALA A 178 22.30 31.72 -3.44
N ILE A 179 21.36 30.76 -3.36
CA ILE A 179 19.94 31.06 -3.10
C ILE A 179 19.61 31.27 -1.61
N SER A 180 20.44 30.73 -0.71
CA SER A 180 20.17 30.75 0.72
C SER A 180 20.84 31.96 1.36
N ARG A 181 20.05 32.96 1.77
CA ARG A 181 20.54 34.17 2.47
C ARG A 181 21.24 33.88 3.80
N ALA A 182 21.06 32.67 4.33
CA ALA A 182 21.79 32.10 5.45
C ALA A 182 22.58 30.87 4.98
N ASN A 183 23.71 30.55 5.63
CA ASN A 183 24.45 29.32 5.34
C ASN A 183 23.51 28.10 5.30
N PRO A 184 23.60 27.21 4.28
CA PRO A 184 22.74 26.04 4.14
C PRO A 184 22.69 25.25 5.45
N LYS A 185 21.48 25.00 5.95
CA LYS A 185 21.31 24.31 7.23
C LYS A 185 21.36 22.81 6.98
N ILE A 186 22.19 22.11 7.75
CA ILE A 186 22.23 20.65 7.76
C ILE A 186 21.00 20.18 8.53
N ALA A 187 20.05 19.55 7.84
CA ALA A 187 18.84 19.08 8.47
C ALA A 187 19.01 17.65 8.99
N ASN A 188 18.68 17.43 10.26
CA ASN A 188 18.76 16.11 10.90
C ASN A 188 17.38 15.46 10.92
N TYR A 189 16.93 14.90 9.80
CA TYR A 189 15.69 14.12 9.78
C TYR A 189 15.94 12.71 10.30
N PRO A 190 15.06 12.16 11.16
CA PRO A 190 15.28 10.87 11.84
C PRO A 190 15.26 9.65 10.89
N PHE A 191 15.01 9.87 9.61
CA PHE A 191 14.84 8.83 8.59
C PHE A 191 15.80 9.00 7.39
N THR A 192 16.71 9.98 7.44
CA THR A 192 17.75 10.17 6.42
C THR A 192 19.08 9.61 6.92
N THR A 193 19.68 8.67 6.18
CA THR A 193 21.01 8.11 6.48
C THR A 193 22.13 9.12 6.21
N ILE A 194 21.91 10.04 5.28
CA ILE A 194 22.80 11.17 4.96
C ILE A 194 22.02 12.45 5.27
N LYS A 195 22.63 13.36 6.04
CA LYS A 195 22.01 14.64 6.38
C LYS A 195 21.93 15.53 5.14
N PRO A 196 20.75 15.80 4.57
CA PRO A 196 20.65 16.66 3.40
C PRO A 196 20.98 18.12 3.76
N GLN A 197 21.58 18.84 2.83
CA GLN A 197 21.73 20.29 2.92
C GLN A 197 20.43 20.94 2.44
N ILE A 198 19.86 21.83 3.26
CA ILE A 198 18.67 22.59 2.91
C ILE A 198 19.02 24.06 2.77
N GLY A 199 18.68 24.63 1.62
CA GLY A 199 18.65 26.06 1.36
C GLY A 199 17.22 26.59 1.49
N VAL A 200 17.09 27.82 1.99
CA VAL A 200 15.80 28.51 2.06
C VAL A 200 15.89 29.78 1.22
N ALA A 201 15.09 29.85 0.16
CA ALA A 201 14.93 31.06 -0.63
C ALA A 201 13.79 31.89 -0.02
N GLU A 202 14.08 33.14 0.35
CA GLU A 202 13.10 34.08 0.89
C GLU A 202 12.76 35.15 -0.16
N PHE A 203 11.47 35.33 -0.41
CA PHE A 203 10.94 36.29 -1.39
C PHE A 203 10.53 37.62 -0.72
N PRO A 204 10.40 38.73 -1.48
CA PRO A 204 10.05 40.05 -0.94
C PRO A 204 8.71 40.11 -0.20
N ASP A 205 7.80 39.19 -0.52
CA ASP A 205 6.48 39.04 0.10
C ASP A 205 6.47 38.04 1.28
N PHE A 206 7.66 37.75 1.83
CA PHE A 206 7.88 36.84 2.96
C PHE A 206 7.58 35.36 2.70
N ALA A 207 7.19 34.98 1.47
CA ALA A 207 7.08 33.58 1.10
C ALA A 207 8.46 32.90 1.16
N LYS A 208 8.49 31.62 1.50
CA LYS A 208 9.72 30.82 1.62
C LYS A 208 9.59 29.55 0.82
N ILE A 209 10.60 29.25 0.00
CA ILE A 209 10.71 27.98 -0.70
C ILE A 209 11.91 27.23 -0.15
N THR A 210 11.67 25.97 0.22
CA THR A 210 12.72 25.09 0.73
C THR A 210 13.29 24.23 -0.39
N VAL A 211 14.62 24.22 -0.52
CA VAL A 211 15.34 23.46 -1.54
C VAL A 211 16.30 22.51 -0.85
N ALA A 212 16.20 21.21 -1.13
CA ALA A 212 17.12 20.20 -0.58
C ALA A 212 18.06 19.65 -1.65
N ASP A 213 19.34 19.52 -1.31
CA ASP A 213 20.28 18.70 -2.10
C ASP A 213 19.90 17.23 -1.93
N LEU A 214 19.84 16.51 -3.06
CA LEU A 214 19.65 15.08 -3.09
C LEU A 214 21.02 14.39 -3.29
N PRO A 215 21.74 14.01 -2.22
CA PRO A 215 22.90 13.13 -2.34
C PRO A 215 22.50 11.76 -2.90
N GLY A 216 23.02 11.36 -4.06
CA GLY A 216 22.89 9.96 -4.50
C GLY A 216 22.62 9.70 -5.98
N LEU A 217 22.74 10.66 -6.88
CA LEU A 217 22.82 10.38 -8.32
C LEU A 217 24.29 10.37 -8.72
N ILE A 218 24.96 9.27 -8.38
CA ILE A 218 26.25 8.90 -8.96
C ILE A 218 25.99 7.79 -9.96
N GLU A 219 26.78 7.79 -11.02
CA GLU A 219 26.69 6.76 -12.06
C GLU A 219 26.88 5.36 -11.45
N GLY A 220 25.88 4.49 -11.64
CA GLY A 220 25.86 3.15 -11.05
C GLY A 220 25.28 3.07 -9.62
N ALA A 221 24.65 4.13 -9.10
CA ALA A 221 23.91 4.09 -7.83
C ALA A 221 22.78 3.04 -7.83
N TYR A 222 22.23 2.69 -9.00
CA TYR A 222 21.27 1.59 -9.15
C TYR A 222 21.89 0.20 -8.88
N ALA A 223 23.21 0.06 -9.08
CA ALA A 223 23.95 -1.21 -8.95
C ALA A 223 24.56 -1.42 -7.55
N ASN A 224 24.77 -0.36 -6.77
CA ASN A 224 25.38 -0.45 -5.45
C ASN A 224 24.36 -0.55 -4.32
N PHE A 225 24.37 -1.72 -3.69
CA PHE A 225 23.54 -2.19 -2.58
C PHE A 225 23.30 -1.17 -1.44
N GLY A 226 22.03 -1.08 -1.02
CA GLY A 226 21.64 -0.91 0.39
C GLY A 226 21.32 0.49 0.91
N MET A 227 21.87 1.57 0.36
CA MET A 227 21.73 2.91 0.97
C MET A 227 20.87 3.91 0.17
N GLY A 228 20.69 3.73 -1.14
CA GLY A 228 19.99 4.67 -2.03
C GLY A 228 18.46 4.67 -1.93
N HIS A 229 17.82 3.53 -1.62
CA HIS A 229 16.35 3.41 -1.65
C HIS A 229 15.62 4.20 -0.55
N HIS A 230 16.21 4.36 0.63
CA HIS A 230 15.62 5.18 1.70
C HIS A 230 15.78 6.67 1.43
N PHE A 231 16.87 7.06 0.76
CA PHE A 231 17.16 8.45 0.46
C PHE A 231 16.30 8.99 -0.69
N LEU A 232 16.13 8.23 -1.76
CA LEU A 232 15.36 8.68 -2.94
C LEU A 232 13.83 8.69 -2.73
N LYS A 233 13.31 8.03 -1.67
CA LYS A 233 11.94 8.28 -1.15
C LYS A 233 11.69 9.73 -0.74
N HIS A 234 12.75 10.51 -0.52
CA HIS A 234 12.65 11.94 -0.23
C HIS A 234 12.46 12.77 -1.49
N VAL A 235 12.96 12.30 -2.64
CA VAL A 235 12.69 12.89 -3.97
C VAL A 235 11.23 12.72 -4.33
N GLU A 236 10.62 11.59 -3.95
CA GLU A 236 9.18 11.41 -4.07
C GLU A 236 8.38 12.48 -3.30
N ARG A 237 8.98 13.06 -2.26
CA ARG A 237 8.35 14.05 -1.37
C ARG A 237 8.57 15.50 -1.78
N THR A 238 9.28 15.79 -2.86
CA THR A 238 9.42 17.15 -3.40
C THR A 238 8.32 17.43 -4.42
N LYS A 239 7.84 18.68 -4.49
CA LYS A 239 6.82 19.12 -5.45
C LYS A 239 7.40 19.25 -6.86
N LEU A 240 8.65 19.71 -6.94
CA LEU A 240 9.35 20.00 -8.19
C LEU A 240 10.79 19.46 -8.14
N LEU A 241 11.32 19.04 -9.29
CA LEU A 241 12.71 18.64 -9.48
C LEU A 241 13.51 19.75 -10.16
N LEU A 242 14.63 20.14 -9.57
CA LEU A 242 15.58 21.07 -10.14
C LEU A 242 16.78 20.26 -10.65
N VAL A 243 16.85 20.02 -11.95
CA VAL A 243 17.90 19.22 -12.60
C VAL A 243 19.05 20.12 -12.97
N LEU A 244 20.15 20.05 -12.22
CA LEU A 244 21.34 20.87 -12.38
C LEU A 244 22.41 20.16 -13.21
N VAL A 245 22.86 20.80 -14.30
CA VAL A 245 23.87 20.25 -15.22
C VAL A 245 24.96 21.27 -15.47
N ASP A 246 26.21 20.80 -15.57
CA ASP A 246 27.37 21.61 -15.93
C ASP A 246 27.47 21.75 -17.46
N ILE A 247 27.60 22.97 -17.97
CA ILE A 247 27.76 23.22 -19.40
C ILE A 247 29.03 22.59 -19.97
N GLY A 248 30.11 22.59 -19.18
CA GLY A 248 31.39 21.98 -19.57
C GLY A 248 31.37 20.44 -19.58
N GLY A 249 30.24 19.84 -19.23
CA GLY A 249 30.07 18.39 -19.17
C GLY A 249 30.45 17.78 -17.83
N PHE A 250 30.48 16.44 -17.79
CA PHE A 250 30.75 15.69 -16.57
C PHE A 250 31.70 14.52 -16.81
N GLN A 251 32.62 14.31 -15.87
CA GLN A 251 33.50 13.16 -15.81
C GLN A 251 33.57 12.64 -14.37
N LEU A 252 33.24 11.35 -14.16
CA LEU A 252 33.16 10.75 -12.83
C LEU A 252 34.55 10.51 -12.22
N ALA A 253 35.41 9.78 -12.94
CA ALA A 253 36.81 9.48 -12.62
C ALA A 253 37.49 8.87 -13.85
N GLN A 254 38.82 8.86 -13.95
CA GLN A 254 39.49 8.04 -14.98
C GLN A 254 39.24 6.56 -14.70
N PRO A 255 38.86 5.74 -15.70
CA PRO A 255 38.98 5.93 -17.15
C PRO A 255 37.69 6.36 -17.88
N TYR A 256 36.64 6.84 -17.19
CA TYR A 256 35.39 7.22 -17.84
C TYR A 256 35.59 8.44 -18.77
N PRO A 257 35.02 8.43 -19.99
CA PRO A 257 35.15 9.54 -20.94
C PRO A 257 34.42 10.79 -20.42
N LEU A 258 34.93 11.96 -20.80
CA LEU A 258 34.21 13.22 -20.58
C LEU A 258 32.91 13.20 -21.38
N ARG A 259 31.79 13.42 -20.71
CA ARG A 259 30.47 13.43 -21.31
C ARG A 259 29.97 14.84 -21.49
N SER A 260 29.33 15.11 -22.62
CA SER A 260 28.70 16.40 -22.86
C SER A 260 27.53 16.65 -21.91
N ALA A 261 27.12 17.90 -21.76
CA ALA A 261 25.95 18.28 -20.96
C ALA A 261 24.68 17.53 -21.42
N PHE A 262 24.50 17.32 -22.73
CA PHE A 262 23.39 16.56 -23.29
C PHE A 262 23.39 15.08 -22.84
N GLN A 263 24.54 14.41 -22.90
CA GLN A 263 24.68 13.03 -22.42
C GLN A 263 24.43 12.93 -20.91
N THR A 264 24.82 13.96 -20.16
CA THR A 264 24.64 14.05 -18.72
C THR A 264 23.15 14.14 -18.35
N ILE A 265 22.36 14.93 -19.10
CA ILE A 265 20.89 15.00 -18.93
C ILE A 265 20.24 13.64 -19.18
N LEU A 266 20.63 12.94 -20.25
CA LEU A 266 20.07 11.63 -20.59
C LEU A 266 20.40 10.58 -19.53
N LEU A 267 21.62 10.59 -19.01
CA LEU A 267 22.03 9.72 -17.91
C LEU A 267 21.25 10.00 -16.63
N LEU A 268 21.10 11.27 -16.23
CA LEU A 268 20.29 11.63 -15.06
C LEU A 268 18.83 11.18 -15.23
N ASN A 269 18.28 11.34 -16.43
CA ASN A 269 16.94 10.87 -16.73
C ASN A 269 16.85 9.33 -16.61
N LYS A 270 17.80 8.61 -17.21
CA LYS A 270 17.85 7.15 -17.12
C LYS A 270 18.01 6.66 -15.67
N GLU A 271 18.80 7.35 -14.85
CA GLU A 271 18.91 7.03 -13.42
C GLU A 271 17.60 7.25 -12.66
N LEU A 272 16.89 8.35 -12.94
CA LEU A 272 15.58 8.63 -12.35
C LEU A 272 14.55 7.59 -12.79
N GLU A 273 14.56 7.19 -14.05
CA GLU A 273 13.71 6.15 -14.62
C GLU A 273 13.98 4.76 -14.02
N LEU A 274 15.25 4.34 -13.97
CA LEU A 274 15.68 3.07 -13.37
C LEU A 274 15.32 2.99 -11.88
N TYR A 275 15.24 4.14 -11.20
CA TYR A 275 14.74 4.19 -9.83
C TYR A 275 13.22 4.05 -9.77
N LYS A 276 12.49 4.90 -10.50
CA LYS A 276 11.02 4.90 -10.57
C LYS A 276 10.51 5.75 -11.74
N GLU A 277 9.75 5.12 -12.64
CA GLU A 277 9.09 5.80 -13.77
C GLU A 277 8.28 7.05 -13.36
N ASP A 278 7.59 7.01 -12.21
CA ASP A 278 6.78 8.13 -11.72
C ASP A 278 7.59 9.43 -11.49
N LEU A 279 8.90 9.34 -11.21
CA LEU A 279 9.74 10.53 -10.99
C LEU A 279 10.02 11.27 -12.29
N VAL A 280 10.03 10.58 -13.43
CA VAL A 280 10.24 11.17 -14.76
C VAL A 280 9.06 12.07 -15.16
N GLN A 281 7.87 11.80 -14.61
CA GLN A 281 6.66 12.57 -14.85
C GLN A 281 6.49 13.79 -13.93
N LYS A 282 7.38 13.98 -12.95
CA LYS A 282 7.30 15.13 -12.04
C LYS A 282 7.63 16.42 -12.78
N PRO A 283 7.02 17.56 -12.37
CA PRO A 283 7.45 18.87 -12.82
C PRO A 283 8.94 19.07 -12.62
N ALA A 284 9.63 19.49 -13.67
CA ALA A 284 11.08 19.55 -13.69
C ALA A 284 11.57 20.84 -14.36
N VAL A 285 12.53 21.50 -13.72
CA VAL A 285 13.25 22.65 -14.30
C VAL A 285 14.67 22.22 -14.57
N LEU A 286 15.11 22.37 -15.82
CA LEU A 286 16.51 22.18 -16.19
C LEU A 286 17.29 23.45 -15.89
N VAL A 287 18.40 23.32 -15.18
CA VAL A 287 19.29 24.42 -14.86
C VAL A 287 20.69 24.13 -15.37
N ILE A 288 21.09 24.94 -16.35
CA ILE A 288 22.41 24.91 -16.97
C ILE A 288 23.31 25.83 -16.14
N ASN A 289 24.28 25.24 -15.44
CA ASN A 289 25.20 25.93 -14.55
C ASN A 289 26.58 26.12 -15.20
N LYS A 290 27.39 27.00 -14.60
CA LYS A 290 28.74 27.39 -15.05
C LYS A 290 28.77 28.10 -16.41
N ILE A 291 27.75 28.88 -16.72
CA ILE A 291 27.75 29.69 -17.96
C ILE A 291 28.93 30.68 -18.04
N ASP A 292 29.57 30.99 -16.90
CA ASP A 292 30.81 31.78 -16.85
C ASP A 292 31.98 31.13 -17.61
N THR A 293 31.95 29.82 -17.86
CA THR A 293 32.98 29.13 -18.65
C THR A 293 32.69 29.09 -20.16
N ASP A 294 31.52 29.56 -20.59
CA ASP A 294 31.11 29.66 -22.01
C ASP A 294 30.61 31.09 -22.32
N PRO A 295 31.51 32.11 -22.33
CA PRO A 295 31.12 33.50 -22.51
C PRO A 295 30.50 33.81 -23.88
N ASP A 296 30.82 33.00 -24.90
CA ASP A 296 30.27 33.14 -26.26
C ASP A 296 28.94 32.37 -26.44
N GLU A 297 28.40 31.74 -25.39
CA GLU A 297 27.20 30.90 -25.37
C GLU A 297 27.15 29.79 -26.44
N THR A 298 28.32 29.39 -26.96
CA THR A 298 28.41 28.43 -28.06
C THR A 298 27.90 27.05 -27.66
N GLN A 299 28.34 26.56 -26.50
CA GLN A 299 27.96 25.25 -25.97
C GLN A 299 26.50 25.27 -25.48
N VAL A 300 26.06 26.39 -24.91
CA VAL A 300 24.66 26.57 -24.49
C VAL A 300 23.72 26.51 -25.69
N ASN A 301 24.07 27.18 -26.79
CA ASN A 301 23.25 27.18 -28.00
C ASN A 301 23.21 25.81 -28.67
N GLU A 302 24.35 25.09 -28.72
CA GLU A 302 24.41 23.71 -29.21
C GLU A 302 23.51 22.78 -28.37
N LEU A 303 23.61 22.86 -27.04
CA LEU A 303 22.77 22.08 -26.13
C LEU A 303 21.28 22.36 -26.34
N MET A 304 20.90 23.63 -26.50
CA MET A 304 19.51 24.02 -26.75
C MET A 304 19.00 23.52 -28.11
N GLN A 305 19.84 23.47 -29.14
CA GLN A 305 19.48 22.86 -30.42
C GLN A 305 19.27 21.35 -30.29
N LEU A 306 20.15 20.65 -29.57
CA LEU A 306 20.02 19.21 -29.32
C LEU A 306 18.76 18.85 -28.52
N LEU A 307 18.40 19.67 -27.52
CA LEU A 307 17.17 19.50 -26.73
C LEU A 307 15.91 19.76 -27.58
N LYS A 308 15.93 20.75 -28.47
CA LYS A 308 14.81 21.01 -29.41
C LYS A 308 14.66 19.93 -30.47
N ALA A 309 15.75 19.27 -30.85
CA ALA A 309 15.77 18.19 -31.83
C ALA A 309 15.44 16.80 -31.24
N LEU A 310 15.01 16.72 -29.97
CA LEU A 310 14.51 15.47 -29.39
C LEU A 310 13.15 15.11 -30.03
N PRO A 311 12.92 13.84 -30.44
CA PRO A 311 13.71 12.64 -30.12
C PRO A 311 14.80 12.26 -31.16
N ASP A 312 14.96 12.97 -32.27
CA ASP A 312 15.91 12.58 -33.34
C ASP A 312 17.38 12.63 -32.90
N SER A 313 17.73 13.55 -32.00
CA SER A 313 19.05 13.64 -31.39
C SER A 313 19.41 12.45 -30.49
N LEU A 314 18.48 11.55 -30.16
CA LEU A 314 18.79 10.33 -29.40
C LEU A 314 19.62 9.32 -30.21
N LYS A 315 19.55 9.37 -31.54
CA LYS A 315 20.28 8.45 -32.44
C LYS A 315 21.80 8.63 -32.34
N THR A 316 22.27 9.81 -31.94
CA THR A 316 23.70 10.14 -31.83
C THR A 316 24.35 9.63 -30.54
N VAL A 317 23.55 9.15 -29.58
CA VAL A 317 24.00 8.70 -28.25
C VAL A 317 23.89 7.17 -28.16
N PRO A 318 24.83 6.46 -27.49
CA PRO A 318 24.77 5.00 -27.33
C PRO A 318 23.47 4.49 -26.70
N GLU A 319 22.97 3.33 -27.13
CA GLU A 319 21.72 2.72 -26.61
C GLU A 319 21.71 2.55 -25.09
N GLU A 320 22.87 2.29 -24.50
CA GLU A 320 23.05 2.14 -23.06
C GLU A 320 22.72 3.40 -22.25
N MET A 321 22.73 4.59 -22.86
CA MET A 321 22.41 5.85 -22.18
C MET A 321 21.01 6.38 -22.51
N ARG A 322 20.29 5.73 -23.43
CA ARG A 322 18.95 6.17 -23.83
C ARG A 322 17.94 5.77 -22.75
N PRO A 323 17.18 6.72 -22.17
CA PRO A 323 16.03 6.42 -21.33
C PRO A 323 14.82 5.97 -22.18
N GLU A 324 13.91 5.17 -21.62
CA GLU A 324 12.67 4.79 -22.30
C GLU A 324 11.67 5.95 -22.32
N THR A 325 11.65 6.76 -21.25
CA THR A 325 10.79 7.93 -21.06
C THR A 325 11.62 9.19 -20.87
N LEU A 326 11.30 10.25 -21.61
CA LEU A 326 11.97 11.55 -21.49
C LEU A 326 11.33 12.42 -20.41
N ILE A 327 12.15 13.02 -19.53
CA ILE A 327 11.72 14.11 -18.64
C ILE A 327 11.26 15.27 -19.51
N LYS A 328 10.06 15.78 -19.23
CA LYS A 328 9.58 17.04 -19.78
C LYS A 328 10.01 18.16 -18.85
N PHE A 329 10.83 19.07 -19.36
CA PHE A 329 11.23 20.25 -18.61
C PHE A 329 10.22 21.38 -18.85
N ASP A 330 9.62 21.87 -17.77
CA ASP A 330 8.66 22.98 -17.79
C ASP A 330 9.35 24.33 -18.04
N ALA A 331 10.61 24.43 -17.61
CA ALA A 331 11.47 25.58 -17.88
C ALA A 331 12.94 25.16 -17.99
N ILE A 332 13.72 25.95 -18.73
CA ILE A 332 15.17 25.84 -18.82
C ILE A 332 15.78 27.17 -18.38
N GLN A 333 16.62 27.13 -17.36
CA GLN A 333 17.28 28.31 -16.77
C GLN A 333 18.79 28.22 -16.93
N ARG A 334 19.43 29.37 -17.14
CA ARG A 334 20.88 29.51 -17.31
C ARG A 334 21.43 30.30 -16.15
N ILE A 335 22.39 29.73 -15.41
CA ILE A 335 22.92 30.34 -14.20
C ILE A 335 24.44 30.25 -14.13
N SER A 336 25.04 31.17 -13.36
CA SER A 336 26.34 30.94 -12.74
C SER A 336 26.17 30.98 -11.23
N ALA A 337 26.13 29.79 -10.61
CA ALA A 337 26.04 29.69 -9.16
C ALA A 337 27.26 30.31 -8.44
N LYS A 338 28.41 30.40 -9.10
CA LYS A 338 29.64 30.99 -8.55
C LYS A 338 29.55 32.52 -8.47
N HIS A 339 28.95 33.13 -9.48
CA HIS A 339 28.80 34.59 -9.59
C HIS A 339 27.40 35.08 -9.18
N CYS A 340 26.54 34.18 -8.68
CA CYS A 340 25.13 34.44 -8.35
C CYS A 340 24.33 35.06 -9.52
N ILE A 341 24.66 34.70 -10.75
CA ILE A 341 23.99 35.18 -11.96
C ILE A 341 22.72 34.34 -12.17
N ASN A 342 21.57 35.01 -12.33
CA ASN A 342 20.23 34.44 -12.58
C ASN A 342 19.72 33.44 -11.54
N THR A 343 20.35 33.34 -10.36
CA THR A 343 19.91 32.41 -9.29
C THR A 343 18.58 32.83 -8.67
N ASP A 344 18.39 34.13 -8.45
CA ASP A 344 17.13 34.68 -7.91
C ASP A 344 15.98 34.59 -8.92
N GLU A 345 16.27 34.81 -10.20
CA GLU A 345 15.31 34.67 -11.31
C GLU A 345 14.87 33.21 -11.47
N THR A 346 15.82 32.27 -11.36
CA THR A 346 15.51 30.84 -11.33
C THR A 346 14.55 30.51 -10.19
N MET A 347 14.77 31.06 -9.00
CA MET A 347 13.87 30.84 -7.86
C MET A 347 12.49 31.49 -8.04
N LYS A 348 12.40 32.65 -8.71
CA LYS A 348 11.11 33.24 -9.11
C LYS A 348 10.35 32.34 -10.08
N CYS A 349 11.03 31.81 -11.10
CA CYS A 349 10.43 30.87 -12.05
C CYS A 349 9.96 29.58 -11.36
N VAL A 350 10.78 29.01 -10.46
CA VAL A 350 10.41 27.84 -9.66
C VAL A 350 9.19 28.13 -8.79
N ARG A 351 9.10 29.33 -8.22
CA ARG A 351 7.93 29.76 -7.45
C ARG A 351 6.67 29.80 -8.30
N GLU A 352 6.72 30.49 -9.44
CA GLU A 352 5.58 30.61 -10.36
C GLU A 352 5.08 29.23 -10.81
N LEU A 353 5.99 28.30 -11.07
CA LEU A 353 5.66 26.91 -11.39
C LEU A 353 5.01 26.19 -10.21
N ILE A 354 5.59 26.27 -9.01
CA ILE A 354 5.00 25.65 -7.82
C ILE A 354 3.60 26.20 -7.59
N ASP A 355 3.44 27.52 -7.61
CA ASP A 355 2.16 28.21 -7.41
C ASP A 355 1.15 27.74 -8.47
N HIS A 356 1.52 27.70 -9.75
CA HIS A 356 0.69 27.18 -10.86
C HIS A 356 0.29 25.70 -10.66
N PHE A 357 1.20 24.85 -10.19
CA PHE A 357 0.87 23.44 -9.91
C PHE A 357 -0.02 23.30 -8.67
N THR A 358 0.15 24.12 -7.63
CA THR A 358 -0.77 24.14 -6.47
C THR A 358 -2.14 24.70 -6.83
N ASP A 359 -2.21 25.73 -7.67
CA ASP A 359 -3.46 26.33 -8.13
C ASP A 359 -4.20 25.41 -9.10
N ASN A 360 -3.49 24.65 -9.95
CA ASN A 360 -4.12 23.59 -10.72
C ASN A 360 -4.51 22.39 -9.85
N SER A 361 -3.81 22.10 -8.76
CA SER A 361 -4.24 21.06 -7.82
C SER A 361 -5.51 21.48 -7.06
N SER A 362 -5.61 22.74 -6.67
CA SER A 362 -6.77 23.30 -5.96
C SER A 362 -7.95 23.58 -6.90
N ASN A 363 -7.68 23.99 -8.15
CA ASN A 363 -8.65 24.07 -9.23
C ASN A 363 -9.04 22.69 -9.78
N GLU A 364 -8.20 21.67 -9.70
CA GLU A 364 -8.61 20.28 -9.96
C GLU A 364 -9.51 19.79 -8.83
N GLU A 365 -9.18 20.07 -7.56
CA GLU A 365 -10.03 19.76 -6.40
C GLU A 365 -11.38 20.52 -6.40
N THR A 366 -11.45 21.72 -6.97
CA THR A 366 -12.70 22.51 -7.11
C THR A 366 -13.44 22.31 -8.45
N ASN A 367 -12.74 22.07 -9.57
CA ASN A 367 -13.35 21.70 -10.86
C ASN A 367 -13.72 20.21 -10.95
N LEU A 368 -13.29 19.38 -10.00
CA LEU A 368 -13.83 18.02 -9.79
C LEU A 368 -15.33 18.02 -9.41
N ALA A 369 -15.93 19.19 -9.19
CA ALA A 369 -17.36 19.36 -8.95
C ALA A 369 -18.21 19.64 -10.21
N VAL A 370 -17.63 19.83 -11.41
CA VAL A 370 -18.43 20.04 -12.64
C VAL A 370 -17.94 19.16 -13.80
N MET A 371 -18.74 18.13 -14.04
CA MET A 371 -18.88 17.24 -15.20
C MET A 371 -17.80 17.23 -16.30
N ASP A 372 -17.15 16.08 -16.46
CA ASP A 372 -16.70 15.54 -17.75
C ASP A 372 -17.17 14.06 -17.86
N PRO A 373 -18.12 13.73 -18.77
CA PRO A 373 -18.71 12.40 -18.87
C PRO A 373 -17.79 11.33 -19.49
N ASN A 374 -16.55 11.65 -19.90
CA ASN A 374 -15.64 10.70 -20.56
C ASN A 374 -14.33 10.40 -19.81
N LYS A 375 -14.21 10.77 -18.52
CA LYS A 375 -13.02 10.44 -17.72
C LYS A 375 -13.04 8.95 -17.31
N LYS A 376 -12.02 8.19 -17.75
CA LYS A 376 -11.81 6.77 -17.42
C LYS A 376 -12.05 6.51 -15.92
N LYS A 377 -12.97 5.60 -15.60
CA LYS A 377 -13.30 5.17 -14.23
C LYS A 377 -12.01 4.76 -13.49
N SER A 378 -11.62 5.52 -12.47
CA SER A 378 -10.53 5.14 -11.57
C SER A 378 -10.95 3.87 -10.83
N PHE A 379 -10.24 2.76 -11.04
CA PHE A 379 -10.54 1.48 -10.41
C PHE A 379 -10.27 1.55 -8.90
N ILE A 380 -11.22 1.05 -8.10
CA ILE A 380 -11.14 0.96 -6.65
C ILE A 380 -11.18 -0.53 -6.27
N ASP A 381 -10.11 -1.03 -5.65
CA ASP A 381 -9.92 -2.43 -5.24
C ASP A 381 -10.34 -2.68 -3.78
N SER A 382 -10.26 -1.64 -2.94
CA SER A 382 -10.72 -1.64 -1.57
C SER A 382 -11.52 -0.38 -1.28
N LEU A 383 -12.74 -0.54 -0.79
CA LEU A 383 -13.61 0.56 -0.41
C LEU A 383 -13.98 0.46 1.07
N ARG A 384 -13.55 1.44 1.85
CA ARG A 384 -13.98 1.58 3.25
C ARG A 384 -15.26 2.40 3.32
N ILE A 385 -16.29 1.82 3.93
CA ILE A 385 -17.60 2.43 4.12
C ILE A 385 -18.01 2.42 5.59
N TYR A 386 -18.81 3.39 5.99
CA TYR A 386 -19.49 3.41 7.29
C TYR A 386 -20.91 2.90 7.10
N VAL A 387 -21.27 1.86 7.84
CA VAL A 387 -22.60 1.26 7.82
C VAL A 387 -23.27 1.39 9.19
N ARG A 388 -24.56 1.69 9.20
CA ARG A 388 -25.37 1.74 10.42
C ARG A 388 -26.78 1.22 10.17
N GLY A 389 -27.19 0.21 10.93
CA GLY A 389 -28.58 -0.21 10.98
C GLY A 389 -29.49 0.87 11.57
N GLY A 390 -30.70 0.96 11.06
CA GLY A 390 -31.73 1.84 11.57
C GLY A 390 -32.12 1.48 13.01
N PRO A 391 -32.52 2.45 13.85
CA PRO A 391 -33.08 2.14 15.16
C PRO A 391 -34.47 1.50 15.03
N GLY A 392 -34.80 0.60 15.94
CA GLY A 392 -36.17 0.08 16.07
C GLY A 392 -37.09 1.12 16.71
N GLY A 393 -38.35 1.12 16.30
CA GLY A 393 -39.39 1.98 16.84
C GLY A 393 -39.82 1.58 18.25
N GLN A 394 -40.44 2.50 18.98
CA GLN A 394 -40.99 2.28 20.30
C GLN A 394 -42.31 1.53 20.24
N GLY A 395 -42.48 0.60 21.17
CA GLY A 395 -43.73 -0.08 21.43
C GLY A 395 -44.62 0.74 22.37
N SER A 396 -45.92 0.45 22.36
CA SER A 396 -46.90 1.10 23.22
C SER A 396 -47.28 0.16 24.36
N HIS A 397 -46.73 0.42 25.54
CA HIS A 397 -47.03 -0.38 26.73
C HIS A 397 -48.52 -0.34 27.10
N ARG A 398 -49.18 0.80 26.90
CA ARG A 398 -50.60 1.03 27.25
C ARG A 398 -51.57 0.31 26.32
N HIS A 399 -51.17 0.04 25.09
CA HIS A 399 -52.03 -0.53 24.06
C HIS A 399 -51.52 -1.89 23.55
N ASN A 400 -50.54 -2.48 24.22
CA ASN A 400 -49.82 -3.69 23.77
C ASN A 400 -49.31 -3.59 22.31
N GLY A 401 -48.87 -2.39 21.91
CA GLY A 401 -48.35 -2.13 20.58
C GLY A 401 -46.87 -2.51 20.45
N PHE A 402 -46.48 -3.10 19.33
CA PHE A 402 -45.11 -3.49 18.99
C PHE A 402 -44.49 -2.45 18.06
N GLY A 403 -43.35 -1.88 18.43
CA GLY A 403 -42.58 -1.01 17.53
C GLY A 403 -41.98 -1.80 16.37
N GLY A 404 -41.82 -1.17 15.22
CA GLY A 404 -41.20 -1.79 14.05
C GLY A 404 -39.71 -2.00 14.23
N ASP A 405 -39.17 -3.07 13.65
CA ASP A 405 -37.72 -3.29 13.60
C ASP A 405 -37.05 -2.26 12.68
N GLY A 406 -35.84 -1.82 12.99
CA GLY A 406 -35.05 -0.96 12.11
C GLY A 406 -34.49 -1.75 10.93
N GLY A 407 -34.28 -1.08 9.78
CA GLY A 407 -33.70 -1.68 8.60
C GLY A 407 -32.19 -1.92 8.74
N GLY A 408 -31.71 -3.02 8.18
CA GLY A 408 -30.29 -3.37 8.07
C GLY A 408 -29.59 -2.74 6.87
N VAL A 409 -28.27 -2.96 6.78
CA VAL A 409 -27.47 -2.58 5.62
C VAL A 409 -26.80 -3.82 5.04
N TYR A 410 -27.05 -4.08 3.76
CA TYR A 410 -26.63 -5.30 3.06
C TYR A 410 -25.75 -4.96 1.85
N ALA A 411 -24.74 -5.80 1.60
CA ALA A 411 -24.00 -5.81 0.33
C ALA A 411 -24.53 -6.97 -0.53
N VAL A 412 -24.80 -6.73 -1.81
CA VAL A 412 -25.32 -7.72 -2.76
C VAL A 412 -24.43 -7.78 -4.00
N ALA A 413 -24.04 -8.99 -4.39
CA ALA A 413 -23.17 -9.25 -5.54
C ALA A 413 -23.92 -9.08 -6.86
N LYS A 414 -23.42 -8.23 -7.77
CA LYS A 414 -23.93 -8.07 -9.14
C LYS A 414 -22.79 -8.08 -10.15
N LYS A 415 -22.99 -8.73 -11.31
CA LYS A 415 -21.96 -8.83 -12.36
C LYS A 415 -21.57 -7.49 -12.99
N ASP A 416 -22.53 -6.57 -13.12
CA ASP A 416 -22.31 -5.26 -13.75
C ASP A 416 -21.93 -4.15 -12.77
N ALA A 417 -21.77 -4.47 -11.48
CA ALA A 417 -21.42 -3.49 -10.44
C ALA A 417 -19.90 -3.37 -10.28
N SER A 418 -19.41 -2.15 -10.04
CA SER A 418 -18.01 -1.91 -9.64
C SER A 418 -17.91 -1.10 -8.34
N LEU A 419 -16.85 -1.28 -7.56
CA LEU A 419 -16.62 -0.48 -6.35
C LEU A 419 -16.40 1.00 -6.68
N SER A 420 -15.93 1.31 -7.89
CA SER A 420 -15.84 2.66 -8.43
C SER A 420 -17.21 3.30 -8.60
N ASP A 421 -18.21 2.55 -9.08
CA ASP A 421 -19.59 3.05 -9.18
C ASP A 421 -20.19 3.31 -7.79
N VAL A 422 -19.89 2.44 -6.80
CA VAL A 422 -20.30 2.66 -5.40
C VAL A 422 -19.65 3.93 -4.83
N TYR A 423 -18.37 4.15 -5.09
CA TYR A 423 -17.65 5.34 -4.64
C TYR A 423 -18.20 6.63 -5.25
N GLN A 424 -18.46 6.63 -6.57
CA GLN A 424 -19.00 7.79 -7.28
C GLN A 424 -20.46 8.09 -6.87
N LYS A 425 -21.29 7.04 -6.77
CA LYS A 425 -22.71 7.18 -6.41
C LYS A 425 -22.89 7.61 -4.95
N TYR A 426 -21.95 7.30 -4.07
CA TYR A 426 -22.03 7.57 -2.63
C TYR A 426 -20.77 8.23 -2.07
N PRO A 427 -20.51 9.52 -2.36
CA PRO A 427 -19.27 10.21 -1.98
C PRO A 427 -19.06 10.32 -0.46
N THR A 428 -20.14 10.38 0.32
CA THR A 428 -20.11 10.41 1.78
C THR A 428 -19.78 9.06 2.42
N ARG A 429 -19.81 7.97 1.65
CA ARG A 429 -19.49 6.58 2.06
C ARG A 429 -20.24 6.12 3.32
N ARG A 430 -21.41 6.71 3.55
CA ARG A 430 -22.23 6.49 4.74
C ARG A 430 -23.57 5.89 4.34
N PHE A 431 -23.83 4.68 4.82
CA PHE A 431 -25.05 3.93 4.55
C PHE A 431 -25.80 3.70 5.85
N VAL A 432 -27.07 4.09 5.87
CA VAL A 432 -27.92 4.01 7.07
C VAL A 432 -29.23 3.34 6.69
N GLY A 433 -29.61 2.29 7.42
CA GLY A 433 -30.93 1.67 7.28
C GLY A 433 -32.04 2.55 7.84
N GLY A 434 -33.26 2.37 7.33
CA GLY A 434 -34.43 3.12 7.77
C GLY A 434 -34.80 2.85 9.22
N SER A 435 -35.36 3.83 9.91
CA SER A 435 -35.88 3.64 11.27
C SER A 435 -37.18 2.84 11.24
N GLY A 436 -37.38 1.95 12.20
CA GLY A 436 -38.68 1.34 12.44
C GLY A 436 -39.65 2.36 13.04
N ALA A 437 -40.93 2.28 12.67
CA ALA A 437 -41.95 3.19 13.16
C ALA A 437 -42.41 2.82 14.57
N ASP A 438 -42.82 3.84 15.33
CA ASP A 438 -43.41 3.64 16.66
C ASP A 438 -44.84 3.10 16.52
N SER A 439 -45.23 2.21 17.43
CA SER A 439 -46.64 1.80 17.53
C SER A 439 -47.48 2.90 18.19
N THR A 440 -48.71 3.05 17.72
CA THR A 440 -49.67 4.04 18.20
C THR A 440 -50.99 3.38 18.59
N LYS A 441 -51.89 4.14 19.22
CA LYS A 441 -53.25 3.66 19.53
C LYS A 441 -54.07 3.23 18.30
N TYR A 442 -53.71 3.70 17.10
CA TYR A 442 -54.39 3.39 15.85
C TYR A 442 -53.62 2.37 14.99
N CYS A 443 -52.33 2.16 15.27
CA CYS A 443 -51.49 1.21 14.58
C CYS A 443 -50.63 0.46 15.61
N LEU A 444 -51.11 -0.71 16.03
CA LEU A 444 -50.48 -1.51 17.09
C LEU A 444 -49.18 -2.19 16.63
N LEU A 445 -48.92 -2.25 15.31
CA LEU A 445 -47.69 -2.80 14.74
C LEU A 445 -46.97 -1.68 13.98
N GLY A 446 -45.85 -1.22 14.52
CA GLY A 446 -44.98 -0.28 13.84
C GLY A 446 -44.39 -0.90 12.57
N GLU A 447 -44.40 -0.15 11.49
CA GLU A 447 -43.80 -0.59 10.23
C GLU A 447 -42.29 -0.77 10.37
N PRO A 448 -41.72 -1.84 9.78
CA PRO A 448 -40.29 -2.04 9.78
C PRO A 448 -39.58 -1.00 8.91
N GLY A 449 -38.39 -0.59 9.34
CA GLY A 449 -37.54 0.33 8.60
C GLY A 449 -37.00 -0.31 7.33
N GLN A 450 -36.87 0.47 6.27
CA GLN A 450 -36.38 -0.02 4.98
C GLN A 450 -34.89 -0.40 5.03
N ASP A 451 -34.55 -1.57 4.49
CA ASP A 451 -33.17 -2.02 4.35
C ASP A 451 -32.42 -1.20 3.31
N LYS A 452 -31.13 -0.96 3.58
CA LYS A 452 -30.23 -0.31 2.62
C LYS A 452 -29.36 -1.36 1.93
N VAL A 453 -29.62 -1.58 0.66
CA VAL A 453 -28.84 -2.50 -0.19
C VAL A 453 -27.76 -1.72 -0.96
N ILE A 454 -26.55 -2.28 -0.99
CA ILE A 454 -25.40 -1.78 -1.74
C ILE A 454 -25.01 -2.84 -2.75
N ASP A 455 -25.11 -2.51 -4.04
CA ASP A 455 -24.65 -3.39 -5.11
C ASP A 455 -23.12 -3.34 -5.18
N VAL A 456 -22.47 -4.50 -5.12
CA VAL A 456 -21.02 -4.64 -5.17
C VAL A 456 -20.63 -5.70 -6.23
N PRO A 457 -19.43 -5.62 -6.82
CA PRO A 457 -18.95 -6.65 -7.75
C PRO A 457 -18.90 -8.03 -7.10
N VAL A 458 -19.03 -9.05 -7.94
CA VAL A 458 -18.75 -10.45 -7.57
C VAL A 458 -17.27 -10.60 -7.16
N GLY A 459 -16.99 -11.39 -6.13
CA GLY A 459 -15.64 -11.60 -5.58
C GLY A 459 -15.25 -10.62 -4.47
N VAL A 460 -16.20 -9.91 -3.85
CA VAL A 460 -15.92 -8.97 -2.75
C VAL A 460 -15.92 -9.69 -1.40
N GLU A 461 -14.85 -9.53 -0.64
CA GLU A 461 -14.77 -9.84 0.79
C GLU A 461 -15.22 -8.64 1.60
N VAL A 462 -16.16 -8.88 2.51
CA VAL A 462 -16.65 -7.91 3.47
C VAL A 462 -15.96 -8.17 4.80
N CYS A 463 -15.10 -7.25 5.27
CA CYS A 463 -14.42 -7.39 6.55
C CYS A 463 -14.50 -6.12 7.40
N THR A 464 -14.40 -6.27 8.73
CA THR A 464 -14.32 -5.14 9.66
C THR A 464 -12.95 -4.47 9.57
N ASP A 465 -12.84 -3.26 10.14
CA ASP A 465 -11.54 -2.56 10.23
C ASP A 465 -10.45 -3.37 10.95
N ASP A 466 -10.85 -4.23 11.89
CA ASP A 466 -10.00 -5.10 12.70
C ASP A 466 -9.58 -6.39 11.96
N GLY A 467 -10.06 -6.58 10.72
CA GLY A 467 -9.71 -7.71 9.87
C GLY A 467 -10.57 -8.96 10.06
N GLN A 468 -11.66 -8.88 10.84
CA GLN A 468 -12.62 -9.98 10.98
C GLN A 468 -13.51 -10.02 9.72
N ILE A 469 -13.57 -11.18 9.08
CA ILE A 469 -14.39 -11.41 7.89
C ILE A 469 -15.86 -11.53 8.33
N ILE A 470 -16.73 -10.71 7.73
CA ILE A 470 -18.18 -10.74 7.93
C ILE A 470 -18.80 -11.75 6.95
N GLY A 471 -18.31 -11.78 5.71
CA GLY A 471 -18.73 -12.73 4.69
C GLY A 471 -18.06 -12.44 3.34
N ASP A 472 -18.13 -13.42 2.44
CA ASP A 472 -17.65 -13.34 1.07
C ASP A 472 -18.84 -13.37 0.11
N LEU A 473 -18.72 -12.62 -0.98
CA LEU A 473 -19.72 -12.51 -2.06
C LEU A 473 -19.10 -13.12 -3.32
N ILE A 474 -19.34 -14.41 -3.57
CA ILE A 474 -18.61 -15.21 -4.57
C ILE A 474 -19.43 -15.39 -5.85
N GLU A 475 -20.74 -15.51 -5.73
CA GLU A 475 -21.67 -15.68 -6.84
C GLU A 475 -22.60 -14.47 -6.98
N GLU A 476 -23.21 -14.34 -8.17
CA GLU A 476 -24.18 -13.27 -8.41
C GLU A 476 -25.45 -13.50 -7.58
N GLY A 477 -25.92 -12.46 -6.89
CA GLY A 477 -27.06 -12.54 -5.98
C GLY A 477 -26.70 -12.87 -4.53
N ASP A 478 -25.45 -13.25 -4.24
CA ASP A 478 -24.98 -13.41 -2.87
C ASP A 478 -25.22 -12.11 -2.08
N SER A 479 -25.59 -12.24 -0.81
CA SER A 479 -25.81 -11.09 0.06
C SER A 479 -25.20 -11.28 1.44
N VAL A 480 -24.61 -10.20 1.97
CA VAL A 480 -23.99 -10.17 3.30
C VAL A 480 -24.57 -9.01 4.10
N CYS A 481 -25.06 -9.30 5.30
CA CYS A 481 -25.50 -8.29 6.25
C CYS A 481 -24.28 -7.61 6.91
N MET A 482 -24.06 -6.33 6.59
CA MET A 482 -22.93 -5.56 7.11
C MET A 482 -23.24 -4.91 8.46
N ALA A 483 -24.49 -4.51 8.67
CA ALA A 483 -24.98 -3.97 9.93
C ALA A 483 -26.48 -4.27 10.12
N PRO A 484 -26.86 -5.10 11.09
CA PRO A 484 -28.28 -5.35 11.38
C PRO A 484 -28.96 -4.14 12.00
N GLY A 485 -30.25 -3.99 11.70
CA GLY A 485 -31.11 -3.00 12.32
C GLY A 485 -31.48 -3.34 13.77
N GLY A 486 -31.95 -2.33 14.50
CA GLY A 486 -32.33 -2.47 15.91
C GLY A 486 -33.72 -3.09 16.05
N LYS A 487 -33.88 -4.04 16.97
CA LYS A 487 -35.20 -4.62 17.26
C LYS A 487 -36.17 -3.57 17.81
N GLY A 488 -37.40 -3.57 17.32
CA GLY A 488 -38.50 -2.72 17.78
C GLY A 488 -38.97 -3.06 19.19
N GLY A 489 -39.66 -2.11 19.82
CA GLY A 489 -40.14 -2.22 21.19
C GLY A 489 -41.25 -3.27 21.33
N ASN A 490 -41.05 -4.27 22.18
CA ASN A 490 -41.99 -5.35 22.49
C ASN A 490 -41.96 -5.70 23.99
N HIS A 491 -42.78 -6.66 24.41
CA HIS A 491 -42.83 -7.10 25.82
C HIS A 491 -41.45 -7.49 26.40
N SER A 492 -40.59 -8.12 25.59
CA SER A 492 -39.27 -8.60 26.03
C SER A 492 -38.25 -7.49 26.29
N ASN A 493 -38.40 -6.32 25.64
CA ASN A 493 -37.51 -5.16 25.82
C ASN A 493 -38.22 -3.96 26.45
N LYS A 494 -39.31 -4.20 27.19
CA LYS A 494 -40.12 -3.17 27.87
C LYS A 494 -40.65 -2.09 26.91
N TYR A 495 -41.01 -2.49 25.69
CA TYR A 495 -41.55 -1.61 24.66
C TYR A 495 -40.57 -0.52 24.19
N LEU A 496 -39.27 -0.69 24.46
CA LEU A 496 -38.24 0.26 24.04
C LEU A 496 -37.48 -0.30 22.83
N GLY A 497 -37.55 0.43 21.72
CA GLY A 497 -36.77 0.12 20.52
C GLY A 497 -35.27 0.16 20.79
N LYS A 498 -34.54 -0.82 20.25
CA LYS A 498 -33.08 -0.90 20.36
C LYS A 498 -32.42 -0.11 19.22
N ARG A 499 -31.19 0.35 19.47
CA ARG A 499 -30.36 0.98 18.43
C ARG A 499 -29.83 -0.09 17.48
N GLY A 500 -29.86 0.20 16.18
CA GLY A 500 -29.17 -0.60 15.18
C GLY A 500 -27.64 -0.54 15.35
N GLU A 501 -26.98 -1.58 14.88
CA GLU A 501 -25.53 -1.69 14.97
C GLU A 501 -24.86 -0.71 14.01
N HIS A 502 -23.64 -0.29 14.33
CA HIS A 502 -22.84 0.53 13.44
C HIS A 502 -21.39 0.08 13.47
N ARG A 503 -20.74 0.08 12.31
CA ARG A 503 -19.34 -0.30 12.16
C ARG A 503 -18.78 0.26 10.86
N ASN A 504 -17.46 0.36 10.80
CA ASN A 504 -16.76 0.57 9.55
C ASN A 504 -16.47 -0.80 8.94
N VAL A 505 -16.72 -0.91 7.63
CA VAL A 505 -16.52 -2.14 6.87
C VAL A 505 -15.64 -1.81 5.68
N ARG A 506 -14.71 -2.71 5.36
CA ARG A 506 -13.94 -2.69 4.12
C ARG A 506 -14.51 -3.73 3.18
N LEU A 507 -14.83 -3.28 1.97
CA LEU A 507 -15.15 -4.11 0.83
C LEU A 507 -13.85 -4.30 0.05
N ASN A 508 -13.26 -5.48 0.11
CA ASN A 508 -12.03 -5.80 -0.62
C ASN A 508 -12.38 -6.70 -1.79
N LEU A 509 -12.08 -6.27 -3.01
CA LEU A 509 -12.22 -7.13 -4.17
C LEU A 509 -11.10 -8.18 -4.15
N LYS A 510 -11.44 -9.45 -3.93
CA LYS A 510 -10.50 -10.58 -3.99
C LYS A 510 -10.30 -10.96 -5.46
N LEU A 511 -9.28 -10.42 -6.11
CA LEU A 511 -8.83 -10.94 -7.40
C LEU A 511 -8.09 -12.28 -7.19
N ILE A 512 -8.58 -13.34 -7.82
CA ILE A 512 -8.02 -14.71 -7.80
C ILE A 512 -7.53 -15.03 -9.21
N ALA A 513 -6.27 -15.38 -9.37
CA ALA A 513 -5.78 -16.06 -10.56
C ALA A 513 -5.88 -17.58 -10.31
N ASP A 514 -6.47 -18.33 -11.23
CA ASP A 514 -6.58 -19.79 -11.11
C ASP A 514 -5.22 -20.48 -11.16
N VAL A 515 -4.30 -19.92 -11.97
CA VAL A 515 -3.00 -20.52 -12.25
C VAL A 515 -1.87 -19.49 -12.06
N GLY A 516 -0.80 -19.92 -11.39
CA GLY A 516 0.41 -19.13 -11.20
C GLY A 516 1.52 -19.55 -12.14
N LEU A 517 2.01 -18.64 -12.97
CA LEU A 517 3.12 -18.90 -13.88
C LEU A 517 4.47 -18.57 -13.20
N VAL A 518 5.34 -19.56 -13.14
CA VAL A 518 6.67 -19.52 -12.51
C VAL A 518 7.74 -19.75 -13.56
N GLY A 519 8.83 -18.99 -13.52
CA GLY A 519 9.98 -19.18 -14.41
C GLY A 519 10.92 -17.98 -14.38
N PHE A 520 12.17 -18.20 -14.79
CA PHE A 520 13.19 -17.15 -14.85
C PHE A 520 12.94 -16.13 -15.98
N PRO A 521 13.59 -14.95 -15.92
CA PRO A 521 13.64 -14.03 -17.06
C PRO A 521 14.06 -14.76 -18.35
N ASN A 522 13.48 -14.38 -19.49
CA ASN A 522 13.75 -14.97 -20.82
C ASN A 522 13.28 -16.43 -21.05
N ALA A 523 12.67 -17.09 -20.06
CA ALA A 523 11.98 -18.39 -20.25
C ALA A 523 10.77 -18.31 -21.20
N GLY A 524 10.33 -17.09 -21.54
CA GLY A 524 9.23 -16.83 -22.47
C GLY A 524 7.87 -16.68 -21.82
N LYS A 525 7.81 -16.32 -20.52
CA LYS A 525 6.57 -16.09 -19.75
C LYS A 525 5.62 -15.09 -20.39
N SER A 526 6.12 -13.90 -20.73
CA SER A 526 5.34 -12.89 -21.46
C SER A 526 4.86 -13.36 -22.83
N SER A 527 5.68 -14.14 -23.54
CA SER A 527 5.31 -14.70 -24.84
C SER A 527 4.19 -15.72 -24.71
N PHE A 528 4.23 -16.57 -23.68
CA PHE A 528 3.20 -17.57 -23.40
C PHE A 528 1.86 -16.92 -23.02
N LEU A 529 1.90 -15.91 -22.15
CA LEU A 529 0.69 -15.14 -21.79
C LEU A 529 0.07 -14.43 -23.00
N LYS A 530 0.91 -13.87 -23.90
CA LYS A 530 0.45 -13.29 -25.17
C LYS A 530 -0.16 -14.33 -26.10
N ALA A 531 0.44 -15.53 -26.21
CA ALA A 531 -0.07 -16.61 -27.06
C ALA A 531 -1.47 -17.07 -26.61
N ILE A 532 -1.66 -17.33 -25.33
CA ILE A 532 -2.95 -17.74 -24.76
C ILE A 532 -4.01 -16.64 -24.93
N SER A 533 -3.62 -15.38 -24.72
CA SER A 533 -4.58 -14.27 -24.77
C SER A 533 -5.01 -13.88 -26.18
N ARG A 534 -4.24 -14.26 -27.21
CA ARG A 534 -4.60 -14.08 -28.63
C ARG A 534 -5.61 -15.11 -29.11
N ALA A 535 -5.68 -16.28 -28.47
CA ALA A 535 -6.53 -17.40 -28.88
C ALA A 535 -8.01 -17.19 -28.52
N ASN A 536 -8.35 -16.42 -27.47
CA ASN A 536 -9.69 -15.87 -27.23
C ASN A 536 -9.59 -14.63 -26.31
N PRO A 537 -9.99 -13.43 -26.77
CA PRO A 537 -9.50 -12.20 -26.16
C PRO A 537 -10.34 -11.71 -24.97
N LYS A 538 -9.68 -11.58 -23.80
CA LYS A 538 -9.73 -10.38 -22.92
C LYS A 538 -8.41 -10.27 -22.14
N ILE A 539 -7.43 -9.53 -22.66
CA ILE A 539 -6.26 -9.10 -21.87
C ILE A 539 -6.71 -7.97 -20.96
N THR A 540 -6.78 -8.23 -19.65
CA THR A 540 -7.10 -7.20 -18.66
C THR A 540 -5.84 -6.87 -17.88
N ASN A 541 -5.40 -5.62 -17.96
CA ASN A 541 -4.38 -5.09 -17.06
C ASN A 541 -5.04 -4.89 -15.69
N TYR A 542 -4.72 -5.72 -14.70
CA TYR A 542 -5.15 -5.49 -13.32
C TYR A 542 -4.15 -4.54 -12.63
N PRO A 543 -4.57 -3.35 -12.17
CA PRO A 543 -3.65 -2.32 -11.65
C PRO A 543 -3.09 -2.55 -10.23
N PHE A 544 -3.37 -3.67 -9.55
CA PHE A 544 -3.27 -3.74 -8.07
C PHE A 544 -2.22 -4.69 -7.53
N THR A 545 -1.05 -4.64 -8.15
CA THR A 545 0.15 -5.30 -7.66
C THR A 545 1.27 -4.27 -7.70
N THR A 546 2.15 -4.28 -6.71
CA THR A 546 3.33 -3.40 -6.68
C THR A 546 4.34 -3.71 -7.80
N ILE A 547 4.11 -4.78 -8.57
CA ILE A 547 4.73 -5.09 -9.86
C ILE A 547 3.60 -5.62 -10.74
N LYS A 548 3.21 -4.90 -11.80
CA LYS A 548 2.13 -5.30 -12.72
C LYS A 548 2.35 -6.74 -13.25
N PRO A 549 1.67 -7.82 -12.76
CA PRO A 549 1.79 -9.11 -13.37
C PRO A 549 1.05 -9.04 -14.71
N GLN A 550 1.64 -9.67 -15.72
CA GLN A 550 0.90 -9.93 -16.94
C GLN A 550 -0.09 -11.04 -16.62
N ILE A 551 -1.37 -10.80 -16.89
CA ILE A 551 -2.43 -11.80 -16.73
C ILE A 551 -2.91 -12.20 -18.11
N GLY A 552 -2.89 -13.49 -18.37
CA GLY A 552 -3.50 -14.11 -19.54
C GLY A 552 -4.85 -14.70 -19.17
N VAL A 553 -5.83 -14.56 -20.05
CA VAL A 553 -7.15 -15.20 -19.90
C VAL A 553 -7.32 -16.18 -21.05
N ALA A 554 -7.53 -17.45 -20.73
CA ALA A 554 -7.94 -18.47 -21.69
C ALA A 554 -9.45 -18.64 -21.59
N GLU A 555 -10.18 -18.39 -22.68
CA GLU A 555 -11.60 -18.66 -22.79
C GLU A 555 -11.82 -19.91 -23.66
N PHE A 556 -12.68 -20.80 -23.19
CA PHE A 556 -12.99 -22.07 -23.84
C PHE A 556 -14.33 -21.99 -24.58
N PRO A 557 -14.62 -22.91 -25.53
CA PRO A 557 -15.87 -22.90 -26.30
C PRO A 557 -17.16 -22.99 -25.46
N ASP A 558 -17.06 -23.46 -24.22
CA ASP A 558 -18.15 -23.53 -23.25
C ASP A 558 -18.24 -22.28 -22.35
N PHE A 559 -17.60 -21.18 -22.76
CA PHE A 559 -17.54 -19.88 -22.05
C PHE A 559 -16.83 -19.91 -20.69
N ARG A 560 -16.21 -21.03 -20.30
CA ARG A 560 -15.35 -21.08 -19.11
C ARG A 560 -14.08 -20.28 -19.34
N LYS A 561 -13.62 -19.60 -18.27
CA LYS A 561 -12.41 -18.76 -18.28
C LYS A 561 -11.41 -19.26 -17.26
N ILE A 562 -10.17 -19.42 -17.69
CA ILE A 562 -9.05 -19.70 -16.80
C ILE A 562 -8.14 -18.48 -16.80
N THR A 563 -7.85 -18.00 -15.59
CA THR A 563 -6.97 -16.84 -15.39
C THR A 563 -5.56 -17.30 -15.01
N VAL A 564 -4.56 -16.86 -15.78
CA VAL A 564 -3.14 -17.17 -15.56
C VAL A 564 -2.40 -15.90 -15.21
N ALA A 565 -1.76 -15.83 -14.05
CA ALA A 565 -0.97 -14.68 -13.63
C ALA A 565 0.52 -15.01 -13.62
N ASP A 566 1.36 -14.13 -14.19
CA ASP A 566 2.81 -14.16 -13.93
C ASP A 566 3.07 -13.90 -12.46
N LEU A 567 3.90 -14.74 -11.83
CA LEU A 567 4.38 -14.52 -10.48
C LEU A 567 5.73 -13.80 -10.57
N PRO A 568 5.78 -12.45 -10.46
CA PRO A 568 7.04 -11.74 -10.32
C PRO A 568 7.81 -12.23 -9.09
N GLY A 569 9.10 -12.51 -9.26
CA GLY A 569 10.02 -12.71 -8.14
C GLY A 569 10.52 -14.13 -7.88
N LEU A 570 10.93 -14.87 -8.92
CA LEU A 570 11.88 -15.97 -8.74
C LEU A 570 13.11 -15.67 -9.60
N ILE A 571 13.81 -14.59 -9.23
CA ILE A 571 15.21 -14.39 -9.55
C ILE A 571 16.04 -15.12 -8.49
N GLU A 572 17.17 -15.67 -8.89
CA GLU A 572 18.10 -16.35 -8.00
C GLU A 572 18.50 -15.42 -6.83
N GLY A 573 18.30 -15.87 -5.59
CA GLY A 573 18.53 -15.06 -4.39
C GLY A 573 17.30 -14.31 -3.84
N ALA A 574 16.09 -14.53 -4.38
CA ALA A 574 14.85 -13.89 -3.90
C ALA A 574 14.49 -14.26 -2.45
N HIS A 575 14.95 -15.43 -1.96
CA HIS A 575 14.80 -15.86 -0.58
C HIS A 575 15.59 -15.01 0.44
N ALA A 576 16.59 -14.25 0.01
CA ALA A 576 17.44 -13.42 0.88
C ALA A 576 16.79 -12.08 1.32
N ASN A 577 15.45 -11.96 1.27
CA ASN A 577 14.67 -10.89 1.89
C ASN A 577 14.95 -9.46 1.39
N LEU A 578 15.10 -9.26 0.07
CA LEU A 578 15.02 -7.93 -0.56
C LEU A 578 13.62 -7.66 -1.09
N GLY A 579 12.74 -7.16 -0.21
CA GLY A 579 11.86 -6.06 -0.59
C GLY A 579 10.44 -6.29 -1.13
N MET A 580 9.82 -7.49 -1.09
CA MET A 580 8.41 -7.64 -1.53
C MET A 580 7.53 -8.32 -0.49
N GLY A 581 6.50 -7.59 -0.04
CA GLY A 581 5.77 -7.88 1.20
C GLY A 581 4.61 -8.88 1.10
N HIS A 582 4.10 -9.26 2.28
CA HIS A 582 2.93 -10.12 2.56
C HIS A 582 1.62 -9.80 1.79
N ARG A 583 1.57 -8.75 0.96
CA ARG A 583 0.40 -8.40 0.13
C ARG A 583 0.42 -9.07 -1.25
N PHE A 584 1.59 -9.30 -1.84
CA PHE A 584 1.73 -10.04 -3.10
C PHE A 584 1.70 -11.56 -2.87
N LEU A 585 2.29 -12.01 -1.75
CA LEU A 585 2.33 -13.39 -1.24
C LEU A 585 0.96 -14.09 -1.21
N LYS A 586 -0.13 -13.37 -0.93
CA LYS A 586 -1.49 -13.94 -0.89
C LYS A 586 -1.99 -14.40 -2.27
N HIS A 587 -1.48 -13.85 -3.38
CA HIS A 587 -1.94 -14.22 -4.71
C HIS A 587 -1.30 -15.54 -5.19
N VAL A 588 -0.01 -15.75 -4.91
CA VAL A 588 0.72 -17.02 -5.19
C VAL A 588 0.17 -18.17 -4.34
N GLU A 589 -0.16 -17.90 -3.07
CA GLU A 589 -0.76 -18.90 -2.17
C GLU A 589 -2.14 -19.34 -2.62
N ARG A 590 -2.86 -18.54 -3.41
CA ARG A 590 -4.25 -18.80 -3.81
C ARG A 590 -4.41 -19.34 -5.24
N THR A 591 -3.32 -19.48 -5.99
CA THR A 591 -3.36 -20.23 -7.25
C THR A 591 -3.61 -21.70 -6.96
N LYS A 592 -4.51 -22.31 -7.73
CA LYS A 592 -4.88 -23.72 -7.58
C LYS A 592 -3.81 -24.64 -8.18
N LEU A 593 -3.08 -24.14 -9.17
CA LEU A 593 -2.07 -24.87 -9.93
C LEU A 593 -0.88 -23.95 -10.26
N LEU A 594 0.33 -24.52 -10.31
CA LEU A 594 1.55 -23.85 -10.75
C LEU A 594 1.93 -24.30 -12.17
N LEU A 595 2.18 -23.34 -13.06
CA LEU A 595 2.80 -23.58 -14.36
C LEU A 595 4.27 -23.20 -14.27
N VAL A 596 5.16 -24.19 -14.32
CA VAL A 596 6.62 -23.97 -14.27
C VAL A 596 7.15 -23.94 -15.70
N LEU A 597 7.51 -22.75 -16.17
CA LEU A 597 8.01 -22.49 -17.52
C LEU A 597 9.53 -22.47 -17.56
N VAL A 598 10.13 -23.31 -18.40
CA VAL A 598 11.58 -23.45 -18.55
C VAL A 598 11.97 -23.39 -20.02
N ASP A 599 13.10 -22.73 -20.31
CA ASP A 599 13.73 -22.72 -21.63
C ASP A 599 14.57 -23.98 -21.82
N ILE A 600 14.36 -24.71 -22.92
CA ILE A 600 15.16 -25.90 -23.26
C ILE A 600 16.64 -25.56 -23.50
N GLY A 601 16.94 -24.34 -23.93
CA GLY A 601 18.30 -23.83 -24.10
C GLY A 601 19.02 -23.54 -22.78
N GLY A 602 18.33 -23.64 -21.64
CA GLY A 602 18.87 -23.31 -20.33
C GLY A 602 18.69 -21.85 -19.95
N PHE A 603 19.34 -21.44 -18.85
CA PHE A 603 19.21 -20.09 -18.30
C PHE A 603 20.56 -19.54 -17.85
N GLN A 604 20.81 -18.27 -18.15
CA GLN A 604 21.96 -17.51 -17.67
C GLN A 604 21.49 -16.13 -17.22
N LEU A 605 21.78 -15.77 -15.97
CA LEU A 605 21.31 -14.52 -15.36
C LEU A 605 22.07 -13.29 -15.88
N ALA A 606 23.40 -13.40 -16.00
CA ALA A 606 24.29 -12.40 -16.59
C ALA A 606 25.56 -13.09 -17.14
N GLN A 607 26.37 -12.39 -17.94
CA GLN A 607 27.60 -12.94 -18.51
C GLN A 607 28.60 -13.45 -17.45
N SER A 608 28.52 -12.93 -16.23
CA SER A 608 29.33 -13.35 -15.08
C SER A 608 28.87 -14.65 -14.40
N TYR A 609 27.67 -15.14 -14.70
CA TYR A 609 27.11 -16.38 -14.13
C TYR A 609 27.23 -17.54 -15.12
N PRO A 610 27.42 -18.79 -14.64
CA PRO A 610 27.48 -19.95 -15.52
C PRO A 610 26.12 -20.20 -16.20
N LEU A 611 26.15 -20.58 -17.47
CA LEU A 611 24.97 -21.06 -18.19
C LEU A 611 24.49 -22.36 -17.55
N ARG A 612 23.25 -22.37 -17.06
CA ARG A 612 22.64 -23.55 -16.43
C ARG A 612 21.80 -24.31 -17.42
N SER A 613 21.88 -25.63 -17.39
CA SER A 613 21.00 -26.49 -18.20
C SER A 613 19.54 -26.36 -17.77
N ALA A 614 18.60 -26.78 -18.63
CA ALA A 614 17.17 -26.81 -18.29
C ALA A 614 16.90 -27.61 -17.01
N PHE A 615 17.60 -28.74 -16.81
CA PHE A 615 17.50 -29.56 -15.60
C PHE A 615 17.94 -28.80 -14.33
N GLN A 616 19.11 -28.14 -14.38
CA GLN A 616 19.60 -27.31 -13.27
C GLN A 616 18.66 -26.13 -12.99
N THR A 617 18.04 -25.58 -14.03
CA THR A 617 17.08 -24.48 -13.94
C THR A 617 15.81 -24.91 -13.20
N ILE A 618 15.30 -26.11 -13.46
CA ILE A 618 14.15 -26.68 -12.73
C ILE A 618 14.47 -26.86 -11.25
N LEU A 619 15.65 -27.41 -10.93
CA LEU A 619 16.07 -27.62 -9.53
C LEU A 619 16.25 -26.30 -8.79
N LEU A 620 16.81 -25.29 -9.45
CA LEU A 620 16.95 -23.95 -8.89
C LEU A 620 15.59 -23.29 -8.65
N LEU A 621 14.64 -23.37 -9.60
CA LEU A 621 13.28 -22.87 -9.41
C LEU A 621 12.57 -23.56 -8.24
N ASN A 622 12.74 -24.87 -8.13
CA ASN A 622 12.22 -25.64 -7.01
C ASN A 622 12.82 -25.17 -5.68
N LYS A 623 14.15 -25.03 -5.62
CA LYS A 623 14.84 -24.52 -4.43
C LYS A 623 14.38 -23.11 -4.05
N GLU A 624 14.19 -22.22 -5.01
CA GLU A 624 13.68 -20.87 -4.73
C GLU A 624 12.21 -20.90 -4.25
N LEU A 625 11.36 -21.77 -4.82
CA LEU A 625 9.99 -21.97 -4.34
C LEU A 625 9.96 -22.54 -2.90
N GLU A 626 10.84 -23.48 -2.60
CA GLU A 626 11.02 -24.06 -1.27
C GLU A 626 11.50 -23.01 -0.25
N LEU A 627 12.53 -22.25 -0.59
CA LEU A 627 13.07 -21.17 0.24
C LEU A 627 12.07 -20.02 0.42
N TYR A 628 11.15 -19.84 -0.53
CA TYR A 628 10.05 -18.90 -0.43
C TYR A 628 8.96 -19.39 0.54
N LYS A 629 8.49 -20.63 0.37
CA LYS A 629 7.54 -21.31 1.27
C LYS A 629 7.46 -22.81 0.97
N GLU A 630 7.72 -23.65 1.98
CA GLU A 630 7.73 -25.11 1.85
C GLU A 630 6.40 -25.68 1.29
N ASP A 631 5.25 -25.11 1.66
CA ASP A 631 3.93 -25.57 1.20
C ASP A 631 3.70 -25.41 -0.32
N LEU A 632 4.42 -24.50 -1.00
CA LEU A 632 4.22 -24.28 -2.44
C LEU A 632 4.76 -25.43 -3.29
N VAL A 633 5.77 -26.15 -2.79
CA VAL A 633 6.36 -27.31 -3.46
C VAL A 633 5.38 -28.48 -3.55
N GLN A 634 4.40 -28.52 -2.65
CA GLN A 634 3.35 -29.56 -2.61
C GLN A 634 2.15 -29.26 -3.52
N LYS A 635 2.09 -28.07 -4.13
CA LYS A 635 0.97 -27.70 -5.00
C LYS A 635 1.00 -28.51 -6.31
N PRO A 636 -0.17 -28.77 -6.91
CA PRO A 636 -0.25 -29.27 -8.28
C PRO A 636 0.58 -28.41 -9.23
N ALA A 637 1.45 -29.04 -10.02
CA ALA A 637 2.36 -28.34 -10.91
C ALA A 637 2.41 -29.00 -12.29
N VAL A 638 2.48 -28.17 -13.33
CA VAL A 638 2.70 -28.59 -14.71
C VAL A 638 4.01 -27.99 -15.20
N LEU A 639 4.91 -28.83 -15.70
CA LEU A 639 6.15 -28.38 -16.31
C LEU A 639 5.90 -28.04 -17.78
N VAL A 640 6.26 -26.83 -18.18
CA VAL A 640 6.12 -26.34 -19.55
C VAL A 640 7.52 -26.05 -20.11
N ILE A 641 7.93 -26.84 -21.09
CA ILE A 641 9.22 -26.71 -21.78
C ILE A 641 9.01 -25.86 -23.02
N ASN A 642 9.63 -24.68 -23.06
CA ASN A 642 9.45 -23.68 -24.11
C ASN A 642 10.64 -23.62 -25.07
N LYS A 643 10.42 -22.96 -26.22
CA LYS A 643 11.38 -22.79 -27.34
C LYS A 643 11.78 -24.10 -28.00
N THR A 644 10.84 -25.04 -28.12
CA THR A 644 11.09 -26.33 -28.79
C THR A 644 11.01 -26.26 -30.32
N ASP A 645 11.03 -25.07 -30.92
CA ASP A 645 10.85 -24.84 -32.37
C ASP A 645 12.14 -24.84 -33.19
N THR A 646 13.27 -25.14 -32.57
CA THR A 646 14.57 -25.32 -33.24
C THR A 646 14.90 -26.83 -33.29
N ASP A 647 15.12 -27.36 -34.50
CA ASP A 647 15.38 -28.80 -34.78
C ASP A 647 16.48 -29.50 -33.93
N PRO A 648 17.45 -28.83 -33.26
CA PRO A 648 18.36 -29.48 -32.32
C PRO A 648 17.79 -29.75 -30.91
N ASP A 649 16.50 -29.47 -30.64
CA ASP A 649 15.95 -29.47 -29.28
C ASP A 649 15.12 -30.71 -28.90
N GLU A 650 14.68 -31.56 -29.84
CA GLU A 650 13.93 -32.79 -29.48
C GLU A 650 14.78 -33.80 -28.69
N THR A 651 16.05 -33.94 -29.04
CA THR A 651 17.01 -34.81 -28.33
C THR A 651 17.25 -34.31 -26.90
N LYS A 652 17.45 -33.00 -26.72
CA LYS A 652 17.60 -32.38 -25.39
C LYS A 652 16.35 -32.51 -24.53
N VAL A 653 15.16 -32.42 -25.13
CA VAL A 653 13.91 -32.65 -24.39
C VAL A 653 13.82 -34.11 -23.93
N GLY A 654 14.25 -35.07 -24.77
CA GLY A 654 14.36 -36.47 -24.41
C GLY A 654 15.30 -36.70 -23.22
N GLU A 655 16.50 -36.13 -23.27
CA GLU A 655 17.48 -36.18 -22.19
C GLU A 655 16.96 -35.55 -20.89
N LEU A 656 16.31 -34.39 -20.98
CA LEU A 656 15.70 -33.72 -19.82
C LEU A 656 14.63 -34.59 -19.16
N ILE A 657 13.75 -35.21 -19.96
CA ILE A 657 12.70 -36.11 -19.44
C ILE A 657 13.32 -37.35 -18.79
N GLN A 658 14.40 -37.91 -19.36
CA GLN A 658 15.12 -39.02 -18.74
C GLN A 658 15.75 -38.62 -17.40
N LEU A 659 16.38 -37.44 -17.32
CA LEU A 659 16.96 -36.92 -16.09
C LEU A 659 15.91 -36.67 -14.99
N LEU A 660 14.71 -36.18 -15.36
CA LEU A 660 13.59 -35.99 -14.45
C LEU A 660 13.01 -37.33 -13.96
N LYS A 661 12.95 -38.36 -14.82
CA LYS A 661 12.53 -39.71 -14.44
C LYS A 661 13.55 -40.42 -13.54
N ALA A 662 14.82 -40.09 -13.68
CA ALA A 662 15.92 -40.63 -12.87
C ALA A 662 16.12 -39.89 -11.53
N LEU A 663 15.23 -38.97 -11.13
CA LEU A 663 15.26 -38.37 -9.80
C LEU A 663 14.84 -39.41 -8.73
N PRO A 664 15.54 -39.51 -7.58
CA PRO A 664 16.55 -38.58 -7.06
C PRO A 664 18.01 -38.88 -7.44
N ASP A 665 18.32 -39.98 -8.13
CA ASP A 665 19.70 -40.40 -8.43
C ASP A 665 20.48 -39.36 -9.26
N SER A 666 19.78 -38.68 -10.17
CA SER A 666 20.33 -37.59 -10.99
C SER A 666 20.67 -36.31 -10.20
N LEU A 667 20.35 -36.21 -8.89
CA LEU A 667 20.77 -35.09 -8.04
C LEU A 667 22.26 -35.14 -7.69
N GLN A 668 22.89 -36.32 -7.73
CA GLN A 668 24.30 -36.49 -7.36
C GLN A 668 25.24 -35.77 -8.32
N THR A 669 24.83 -35.57 -9.58
CA THR A 669 25.60 -34.89 -10.62
C THR A 669 25.49 -33.36 -10.56
N VAL A 670 24.64 -32.83 -9.67
CA VAL A 670 24.36 -31.39 -9.53
C VAL A 670 25.03 -30.84 -8.27
N PRO A 671 25.63 -29.63 -8.28
CA PRO A 671 26.22 -29.01 -7.09
C PRO A 671 25.24 -28.94 -5.90
N GLU A 672 25.75 -29.13 -4.67
CA GLU A 672 24.95 -29.09 -3.43
C GLU A 672 24.16 -27.80 -3.27
N GLU A 673 24.72 -26.69 -3.75
CA GLU A 673 24.09 -25.37 -3.74
C GLU A 673 22.79 -25.29 -4.54
N LEU A 674 22.52 -26.21 -5.46
CA LEU A 674 21.32 -26.22 -6.30
C LEU A 674 20.31 -27.31 -5.90
N ARG A 675 20.66 -28.17 -4.93
CA ARG A 675 19.80 -29.29 -4.50
C ARG A 675 18.70 -28.76 -3.56
N PRO A 676 17.40 -28.88 -3.92
CA PRO A 676 16.28 -28.61 -3.01
C PRO A 676 16.13 -29.75 -1.99
N LYS A 677 15.53 -29.49 -0.82
CA LYS A 677 15.24 -30.55 0.16
C LYS A 677 14.00 -31.34 -0.25
N THR A 678 13.01 -30.67 -0.86
CA THR A 678 11.76 -31.26 -1.34
C THR A 678 11.64 -31.10 -2.85
N LEU A 679 11.26 -32.17 -3.56
CA LEU A 679 11.06 -32.13 -5.02
C LEU A 679 9.61 -31.80 -5.40
N ILE A 680 9.41 -30.84 -6.30
CA ILE A 680 8.11 -30.60 -6.95
C ILE A 680 7.75 -31.86 -7.75
N LYS A 681 6.52 -32.33 -7.58
CA LYS A 681 5.93 -33.36 -8.43
C LYS A 681 5.17 -32.69 -9.57
N PHE A 682 5.54 -33.01 -10.80
CA PHE A 682 4.84 -32.51 -11.97
C PHE A 682 3.77 -33.51 -12.41
N ASP A 683 2.51 -33.06 -12.43
CA ASP A 683 1.36 -33.85 -12.86
C ASP A 683 1.31 -34.04 -14.38
N ALA A 684 1.89 -33.09 -15.12
CA ALA A 684 2.05 -33.15 -16.57
C ALA A 684 3.31 -32.41 -17.03
N ILE A 685 3.85 -32.83 -18.18
CA ILE A 685 4.95 -32.17 -18.87
C ILE A 685 4.47 -31.82 -20.29
N GLN A 686 4.52 -30.54 -20.64
CA GLN A 686 4.06 -30.00 -21.93
C GLN A 686 5.22 -29.36 -22.69
N LYS A 687 5.27 -29.57 -24.01
CA LYS A 687 6.26 -28.96 -24.90
C LYS A 687 5.57 -27.90 -25.74
N ILE A 688 6.11 -26.68 -25.76
CA ILE A 688 5.51 -25.55 -26.49
C ILE A 688 6.55 -24.73 -27.24
N SER A 689 6.07 -23.99 -28.24
CA SER A 689 6.74 -22.78 -28.73
C SER A 689 5.81 -21.60 -28.55
N ALA A 690 6.02 -20.84 -27.48
CA ALA A 690 5.22 -19.66 -27.18
C ALA A 690 5.33 -18.58 -28.27
N LYS A 691 6.46 -18.51 -28.99
CA LYS A 691 6.67 -17.54 -30.09
C LYS A 691 5.83 -17.89 -31.31
N ARG A 692 5.72 -19.19 -31.65
CA ARG A 692 4.95 -19.69 -32.80
C ARG A 692 3.51 -20.08 -32.44
N CYS A 693 3.12 -19.95 -31.17
CA CYS A 693 1.83 -20.39 -30.62
C CYS A 693 1.56 -21.89 -30.86
N ILE A 694 2.61 -22.71 -30.79
CA ILE A 694 2.51 -24.17 -30.95
C ILE A 694 2.22 -24.81 -29.59
N ASN A 695 1.21 -25.69 -29.53
CA ASN A 695 0.77 -26.45 -28.35
C ASN A 695 0.33 -25.62 -27.13
N THR A 696 0.15 -24.30 -27.28
CA THR A 696 -0.28 -23.42 -26.19
C THR A 696 -1.73 -23.69 -25.77
N ASP A 697 -2.61 -23.98 -26.72
CA ASP A 697 -4.02 -24.28 -26.44
C ASP A 697 -4.21 -25.68 -25.84
N GLU A 698 -3.43 -26.65 -26.31
CA GLU A 698 -3.40 -28.01 -25.75
C GLU A 698 -2.89 -28.00 -24.31
N THR A 699 -1.87 -27.18 -24.02
CA THR A 699 -1.40 -26.94 -22.66
C THR A 699 -2.52 -26.39 -21.77
N MET A 700 -3.32 -25.43 -22.26
CA MET A 700 -4.44 -24.89 -21.49
C MET A 700 -5.60 -25.89 -21.32
N LYS A 701 -5.85 -26.78 -22.29
CA LYS A 701 -6.80 -27.90 -22.13
C LYS A 701 -6.33 -28.87 -21.04
N CYS A 702 -5.05 -29.23 -21.03
CA CYS A 702 -4.46 -30.07 -19.99
C CYS A 702 -4.56 -29.42 -18.59
N VAL A 703 -4.25 -28.11 -18.49
CA VAL A 703 -4.42 -27.35 -17.25
C VAL A 703 -5.87 -27.34 -16.77
N ARG A 704 -6.82 -27.21 -17.69
CA ARG A 704 -8.25 -27.27 -17.38
C ARG A 704 -8.65 -28.63 -16.79
N GLU A 705 -8.30 -29.72 -17.45
CA GLU A 705 -8.60 -31.08 -16.99
C GLU A 705 -8.04 -31.35 -15.58
N LEU A 706 -6.82 -30.87 -15.32
CA LEU A 706 -6.21 -30.96 -14.00
C LEU A 706 -6.95 -30.11 -12.95
N LEU A 707 -7.30 -28.86 -13.27
CA LEU A 707 -8.08 -28.00 -12.37
C LEU A 707 -9.44 -28.62 -12.04
N ASP A 708 -10.13 -29.20 -13.02
CA ASP A 708 -11.42 -29.89 -12.84
C ASP A 708 -11.25 -31.15 -11.97
N HIS A 709 -10.19 -31.95 -12.20
CA HIS A 709 -9.87 -33.12 -11.39
C HIS A 709 -9.54 -32.78 -9.93
N TYR A 710 -8.77 -31.71 -9.69
CA TYR A 710 -8.45 -31.26 -8.33
C TYR A 710 -9.67 -30.66 -7.63
N ALA A 711 -10.53 -29.91 -8.34
CA ALA A 711 -11.79 -29.43 -7.79
C ALA A 711 -12.72 -30.58 -7.35
N GLY A 712 -12.81 -31.66 -8.15
CA GLY A 712 -13.61 -32.85 -7.81
C GLY A 712 -13.07 -33.65 -6.61
N LYS A 713 -11.76 -33.59 -6.34
CA LYS A 713 -11.16 -34.20 -5.13
C LYS A 713 -11.49 -33.40 -3.87
N THR A 714 -11.50 -32.07 -3.95
CA THR A 714 -11.85 -31.19 -2.82
C THR A 714 -13.33 -31.35 -2.45
N SER A 715 -14.23 -31.43 -3.43
CA SER A 715 -15.65 -31.67 -3.18
C SER A 715 -15.91 -33.05 -2.55
N ASN A 716 -15.19 -34.09 -2.99
CA ASN A 716 -15.30 -35.43 -2.42
C ASN A 716 -14.71 -35.52 -0.99
N GLN A 717 -13.65 -34.76 -0.68
CA GLN A 717 -13.09 -34.66 0.67
C GLN A 717 -14.01 -33.90 1.62
N GLU A 718 -14.61 -32.79 1.18
CA GLU A 718 -15.62 -32.05 1.96
C GLU A 718 -16.87 -32.90 2.21
N THR A 719 -17.38 -33.63 1.20
CA THR A 719 -18.50 -34.56 1.41
C THR A 719 -18.13 -35.68 2.38
N ASN A 720 -16.91 -36.25 2.29
CA ASN A 720 -16.45 -37.31 3.20
C ASN A 720 -16.23 -36.79 4.64
N LEU A 721 -15.77 -35.55 4.82
CA LEU A 721 -15.68 -34.89 6.13
C LEU A 721 -17.07 -34.64 6.72
N THR A 722 -18.04 -34.16 5.92
CA THR A 722 -19.44 -34.04 6.39
C THR A 722 -20.09 -35.38 6.70
N VAL A 723 -19.82 -36.44 5.92
CA VAL A 723 -20.35 -37.80 6.18
C VAL A 723 -19.71 -38.40 7.45
N MET A 724 -18.42 -38.17 7.69
CA MET A 724 -17.77 -38.55 8.94
C MET A 724 -18.30 -37.77 10.15
N ASP A 725 -18.60 -36.47 9.99
CA ASP A 725 -19.21 -35.66 11.05
C ASP A 725 -20.67 -36.04 11.34
N ILE A 726 -21.42 -36.47 10.32
CA ILE A 726 -22.78 -37.01 10.48
C ILE A 726 -22.72 -38.36 11.20
N ASN A 727 -21.81 -39.26 10.82
CA ASN A 727 -21.63 -40.56 11.49
C ASN A 727 -21.11 -40.40 12.93
N ASN A 728 -20.24 -39.42 13.19
CA ASN A 728 -19.79 -39.09 14.55
C ASN A 728 -20.95 -38.52 15.39
N LYS A 729 -21.81 -37.66 14.82
CA LYS A 729 -23.01 -37.16 15.50
C LYS A 729 -24.03 -38.27 15.79
N GLU A 730 -24.25 -39.20 14.86
CA GLU A 730 -25.11 -40.37 15.11
C GLU A 730 -24.54 -41.29 16.20
N SER A 731 -23.22 -41.48 16.25
CA SER A 731 -22.57 -42.25 17.32
C SER A 731 -22.69 -41.58 18.70
N LEU A 732 -22.65 -40.24 18.75
CA LEU A 732 -22.86 -39.43 19.95
C LEU A 732 -24.33 -39.43 20.40
N LEU A 733 -25.28 -39.40 19.44
CA LEU A 733 -26.72 -39.51 19.71
C LEU A 733 -27.10 -40.90 20.23
N ARG A 734 -26.49 -41.98 19.72
CA ARG A 734 -26.67 -43.34 20.26
C ARG A 734 -26.13 -43.47 21.69
N ARG A 735 -24.96 -42.90 22.00
CA ARG A 735 -24.41 -42.85 23.38
C ARG A 735 -25.24 -42.01 24.34
N HIS A 736 -25.90 -40.96 23.85
CA HIS A 736 -26.83 -40.16 24.65
C HIS A 736 -28.19 -40.86 24.86
N GLY A 737 -28.67 -41.63 23.87
CA GLY A 737 -29.87 -42.46 23.98
C GLY A 737 -29.73 -43.60 25.00
N GLU A 738 -28.59 -44.30 25.03
CA GLU A 738 -28.33 -45.37 26.00
C GLU A 738 -28.21 -44.85 27.45
N ARG A 739 -27.71 -43.63 27.63
CA ARG A 739 -27.66 -42.96 28.95
C ARG A 739 -29.04 -42.49 29.43
N ALA A 740 -29.95 -42.16 28.52
CA ALA A 740 -31.33 -41.81 28.88
C ALA A 740 -32.15 -43.05 29.26
N HIS A 741 -31.90 -44.20 28.61
CA HIS A 741 -32.64 -45.43 28.91
C HIS A 741 -32.24 -46.08 30.25
N LYS A 742 -30.96 -45.96 30.67
CA LYS A 742 -30.49 -46.41 32.00
C LYS A 742 -30.94 -45.54 33.19
N ARG A 743 -31.60 -44.41 32.95
CA ARG A 743 -32.18 -43.55 34.00
C ARG A 743 -33.69 -43.71 34.15
N LEU A 744 -34.32 -44.53 33.31
CA LEU A 744 -35.77 -44.73 33.25
C LEU A 744 -36.19 -46.21 33.37
N VAL A 745 -35.28 -47.09 33.80
CA VAL A 745 -35.56 -48.49 34.17
C VAL A 745 -35.13 -48.72 35.61
#